data_AF-A0A803SYS3-F1
#
_entry.id   AF-A0A803SYS3-F1
#
_cell.length_a   1.000
_cell.length_b   1.000
_cell.length_c   1.000
_cell.angle_alpha   90.00
_cell.angle_beta   90.00
_cell.angle_gamma   90.00
#
_symmetry.space_group_name_H-M   'P 1'
#
loop_
_entity.id
_entity.type
_entity.pdbx_description
1 polymer ?
#
loop_
_entity_poly.entity_id
_entity_poly.type
_entity_poly.pdbx_seq_one_letter_code
_entity_poly.pdbx_strand_id
1 'polypeptide(L)'
;LRASSENTSHSPRHLGSVRLVIFGGLLLSIQISADINGPKKDVPVHVCLGVMSCSGGGGGVSWLTSDLGAPMPPPFAGLLRLEELVRQFLISKETLSIRMLDDTNDPTPLLKEIRDDKVSTIIVDANASVSYLILKKASELGMTSAFYKYILTTMDFPILHLEGIVDDHSNVLGFSMFNTSHPFYMEFVRSLNMSWRENCELSPYPGPALSAALMFDAVHVVVSAVRELNRSQEIGVKPLACTSSNIWQHGTSLMNYLRMVEYDGLTGRVEFNSKGQRTNYTLRILEKSRNGHREIGVWYSNRTLAMNATTLDINVSESLVNKTLVVTTILENPYVMRRANFQELPGPEQYEGFCVDMLHELADILKFRFQIKLVEDGLYGAPEPNGSWTGMVGELINRKADLAVAAFTITAEREKVIDFSKPFMTLGISILYRVHMGRKPGYFSFLDPFSPAVWLFMLLAYLAVSCVLFLAARLSPYEWYNPHPCLRERHNVLENQYTLGNSLWFPVGGFMQQGSEIMPRALSTRCVSGVWWAFTLIIISSYTANLAAFLTVQRMEVPIESADDLADQTNIEYGTIHAGSTMTFFQNSRYQTYQRMWNYMHSKQPSVFVKSTEEGIARVLNSKYAFLLESTMNEYHRRLNCNLTQIGGLLDTKGYGIGMPLGSPFRDEITLAILQLQENNRLEILKRKWWEGSKCPKEEDHRAKGLGMENIGGIFVVLICGLIIAVFVAVMEFVWATRRSAEHEEVSHVLPLLSLGPSHYLLRDLKEGPSDTFQGSPESTGVGRDPRGHLAWSHLAMQEPQEIPGFGRDSNGHLV
;
A
#
# COMPACT_ATOMS: atom_id res chain seq x y z
N LEU A 1 48.41 -15.07 44.64
CA LEU A 1 49.79 -15.25 45.17
C LEU A 1 50.20 -16.72 45.02
N ARG A 2 51.51 -17.03 45.10
CA ARG A 2 52.10 -18.35 44.76
C ARG A 2 51.79 -19.48 45.78
N ALA A 3 51.67 -20.70 45.24
CA ALA A 3 52.19 -22.02 45.69
C ALA A 3 52.13 -22.49 47.17
N SER A 4 51.71 -23.76 47.41
CA SER A 4 52.59 -24.88 47.86
C SER A 4 51.84 -26.13 48.42
N SER A 5 52.40 -27.32 48.11
CA SER A 5 52.50 -28.60 48.89
C SER A 5 51.30 -29.39 49.48
N GLU A 6 51.16 -30.62 48.94
CA GLU A 6 51.13 -31.95 49.59
C GLU A 6 49.91 -32.62 50.32
N ASN A 7 49.63 -33.84 49.82
CA ASN A 7 49.35 -35.13 50.49
C ASN A 7 47.92 -35.74 50.66
N THR A 8 47.77 -36.88 49.94
CA THR A 8 47.09 -38.15 50.28
C THR A 8 45.57 -38.25 50.51
N SER A 9 44.86 -38.88 49.54
CA SER A 9 44.27 -40.24 49.64
C SER A 9 42.90 -40.42 48.94
N HIS A 10 42.70 -41.63 48.38
CA HIS A 10 41.48 -42.21 47.77
C HIS A 10 40.86 -41.57 46.50
N SER A 11 40.37 -42.46 45.63
CA SER A 11 39.79 -42.23 44.31
C SER A 11 38.48 -43.05 44.17
N PRO A 12 37.77 -43.07 43.02
CA PRO A 12 37.46 -41.98 42.09
C PRO A 12 35.94 -41.90 41.80
N ARG A 13 35.36 -40.72 41.54
CA ARG A 13 34.15 -40.59 40.70
C ARG A 13 34.24 -39.41 39.74
N HIS A 14 33.74 -39.62 38.53
CA HIS A 14 33.99 -38.76 37.37
C HIS A 14 33.31 -37.39 37.45
N LEU A 15 33.99 -36.40 36.86
CA LEU A 15 33.42 -35.12 36.47
C LEU A 15 32.23 -35.30 35.51
N GLY A 16 31.19 -34.47 35.69
CA GLY A 16 30.12 -34.23 34.74
C GLY A 16 29.66 -32.79 34.81
N SER A 17 30.10 -31.96 33.86
CA SER A 17 29.80 -30.52 33.77
C SER A 17 29.95 -30.12 32.29
N VAL A 18 29.32 -29.07 31.75
CA VAL A 18 28.78 -27.84 32.36
C VAL A 18 27.54 -27.39 31.57
N ARG A 19 26.52 -26.75 32.20
CA ARG A 19 25.88 -25.47 31.76
C ARG A 19 24.45 -25.20 32.22
N LEU A 20 24.33 -24.19 33.08
CA LEU A 20 23.25 -23.21 33.03
C LEU A 20 23.51 -22.27 31.82
N VAL A 21 22.51 -21.97 31.00
CA VAL A 21 22.54 -20.83 30.06
C VAL A 21 21.23 -20.06 30.23
N ILE A 22 21.36 -18.83 30.71
CA ILE A 22 20.29 -17.83 30.75
C ILE A 22 20.78 -16.65 29.92
N PHE A 23 19.92 -16.14 29.04
CA PHE A 23 20.03 -14.77 28.53
C PHE A 23 18.77 -14.00 28.93
N GLY A 24 18.96 -12.73 29.28
CA GLY A 24 18.01 -11.97 30.10
C GLY A 24 16.81 -11.37 29.34
N GLY A 25 15.87 -10.75 30.04
CA GLY A 25 15.76 -10.68 31.50
C GLY A 25 14.87 -9.52 31.97
N LEU A 26 14.52 -9.54 33.26
CA LEU A 26 14.17 -8.34 34.03
C LEU A 26 14.36 -8.65 35.52
N LEU A 27 14.83 -7.67 36.30
CA LEU A 27 14.93 -7.81 37.76
C LEU A 27 13.55 -7.66 38.39
N LEU A 28 13.08 -8.71 39.08
CA LEU A 28 12.11 -8.59 40.16
C LEU A 28 12.37 -9.68 41.19
N SER A 29 12.82 -9.27 42.38
CA SER A 29 12.88 -10.15 43.54
C SER A 29 11.47 -10.43 44.04
N ILE A 30 11.04 -11.69 43.97
CA ILE A 30 9.92 -12.19 44.78
C ILE A 30 10.42 -13.44 45.50
N GLN A 31 10.49 -13.33 46.83
CA GLN A 31 10.89 -14.40 47.71
C GLN A 31 9.64 -15.19 48.10
N ILE A 32 9.46 -16.39 47.54
CA ILE A 32 8.41 -17.32 47.97
C ILE A 32 9.05 -18.42 48.81
N SER A 33 8.77 -18.38 50.10
CA SER A 33 9.09 -19.45 51.05
C SER A 33 8.06 -20.57 50.91
N ALA A 34 8.51 -21.81 50.81
CA ALA A 34 7.64 -22.99 50.89
C ALA A 34 8.33 -24.06 51.74
N ASP A 35 7.78 -24.32 52.93
CA ASP A 35 8.19 -25.38 53.84
C ASP A 35 8.05 -26.76 53.18
N ILE A 36 9.06 -27.63 53.35
CA ILE A 36 8.95 -29.07 53.06
C ILE A 36 9.53 -29.85 54.25
N ASN A 37 8.67 -30.12 55.23
CA ASN A 37 8.86 -31.13 56.26
C ASN A 37 7.82 -32.25 56.05
N GLY A 38 8.26 -33.43 55.61
CA GLY A 38 7.37 -34.58 55.42
C GLY A 38 8.05 -35.78 54.75
N PRO A 39 7.91 -37.02 55.27
CA PRO A 39 8.66 -38.17 54.77
C PRO A 39 8.02 -38.81 53.54
N LYS A 40 8.87 -39.31 52.62
CA LYS A 40 8.42 -40.23 51.57
C LYS A 40 7.90 -41.54 52.20
N LYS A 41 6.68 -41.92 51.84
CA LYS A 41 6.18 -43.29 51.94
C LYS A 41 5.80 -43.77 50.55
N ASP A 42 6.56 -44.73 50.03
CA ASP A 42 6.17 -45.47 48.84
C ASP A 42 4.99 -46.37 49.20
N VAL A 43 3.82 -46.11 48.60
CA VAL A 43 2.65 -46.99 48.67
C VAL A 43 2.59 -47.79 47.37
N PRO A 44 2.63 -49.13 47.40
CA PRO A 44 2.53 -49.93 46.18
C PRO A 44 1.10 -49.84 45.61
N VAL A 45 0.96 -49.20 44.46
CA VAL A 45 -0.28 -49.25 43.68
C VAL A 45 -0.34 -50.60 42.96
N HIS A 46 -1.22 -51.49 43.43
CA HIS A 46 -1.50 -52.75 42.75
C HIS A 46 -2.27 -52.47 41.45
N VAL A 47 -1.60 -52.62 40.31
CA VAL A 47 -2.25 -52.68 38.99
C VAL A 47 -2.48 -54.14 38.62
N CYS A 48 -3.71 -54.62 38.78
CA CYS A 48 -4.14 -55.88 38.19
C CYS A 48 -4.17 -55.73 36.66
N LEU A 49 -3.40 -56.54 35.93
CA LEU A 49 -3.63 -56.73 34.49
C LEU A 49 -4.95 -57.50 34.29
N GLY A 50 -6.04 -56.75 34.18
CA GLY A 50 -7.30 -57.27 33.67
C GLY A 50 -7.23 -57.43 32.16
N VAL A 51 -6.81 -58.61 31.68
CA VAL A 51 -7.27 -59.07 30.38
C VAL A 51 -8.76 -59.36 30.55
N MET A 52 -9.61 -58.59 29.87
CA MET A 52 -11.07 -58.74 29.98
C MET A 52 -11.51 -59.98 29.19
N SER A 53 -11.28 -61.14 29.79
CA SER A 53 -11.80 -62.43 29.34
C SER A 53 -13.16 -62.66 29.98
N CYS A 54 -14.20 -62.82 29.15
CA CYS A 54 -15.50 -63.30 29.57
C CYS A 54 -15.42 -64.80 29.90
N SER A 55 -14.86 -65.14 31.06
CA SER A 55 -14.76 -66.52 31.54
C SER A 55 -15.72 -66.77 32.70
N GLY A 56 -16.79 -67.52 32.42
CA GLY A 56 -17.71 -68.01 33.43
C GLY A 56 -17.23 -69.32 34.04
N GLY A 57 -16.85 -69.27 35.33
CA GLY A 57 -17.05 -70.38 36.26
C GLY A 57 -16.05 -71.56 36.27
N GLY A 58 -15.16 -71.54 37.26
CA GLY A 58 -14.86 -72.74 38.06
C GLY A 58 -13.62 -73.57 37.69
N GLY A 59 -12.73 -73.75 38.67
CA GLY A 59 -11.60 -74.70 38.61
C GLY A 59 -10.25 -74.04 38.91
N GLY A 60 -9.84 -74.04 40.18
CA GLY A 60 -8.58 -73.42 40.58
C GLY A 60 -7.35 -74.29 40.32
N VAL A 61 -6.27 -73.67 39.81
CA VAL A 61 -4.89 -74.19 39.90
C VAL A 61 -4.00 -73.02 40.30
N SER A 62 -3.34 -73.10 41.45
CA SER A 62 -2.42 -72.04 41.89
C SER A 62 -1.04 -72.21 41.25
N TRP A 63 -0.49 -71.11 40.74
CA TRP A 63 0.92 -71.01 40.39
C TRP A 63 1.54 -69.84 41.14
N LEU A 64 2.61 -70.11 41.87
CA LEU A 64 3.41 -69.10 42.57
C LEU A 64 4.14 -68.22 41.55
N THR A 65 3.84 -66.93 41.53
CA THR A 65 4.62 -65.93 40.80
C THR A 65 5.75 -65.41 41.69
N SER A 66 6.99 -65.59 41.26
CA SER A 66 8.17 -65.00 41.89
C SER A 66 8.45 -63.60 41.34
N ASP A 67 8.80 -62.67 42.24
CA ASP A 67 9.13 -61.29 41.88
C ASP A 67 10.32 -61.20 40.92
N LEU A 68 10.05 -60.74 39.70
CA LEU A 68 11.05 -60.16 38.80
C LEU A 68 10.51 -58.82 38.28
N GLY A 69 10.62 -57.81 39.14
CA GLY A 69 10.32 -56.43 38.78
C GLY A 69 11.30 -55.91 37.73
N ALA A 70 10.95 -56.06 36.45
CA ALA A 70 11.53 -55.26 35.39
C ALA A 70 10.94 -53.84 35.49
N PRO A 71 11.75 -52.79 35.74
CA PRO A 71 11.22 -51.43 35.77
C PRO A 71 10.69 -51.07 34.39
N MET A 72 9.42 -50.66 34.31
CA MET A 72 8.94 -49.93 33.13
C MET A 72 9.84 -48.69 32.95
N PRO A 73 10.24 -48.35 31.70
CA PRO A 73 10.97 -47.13 31.47
C PRO A 73 10.09 -45.93 31.89
N PRO A 74 10.69 -44.84 32.40
CA PRO A 74 9.92 -43.67 32.83
C PRO A 74 9.12 -43.08 31.66
N PRO A 75 8.00 -42.37 31.92
CA PRO A 75 7.10 -41.84 30.88
C PRO A 75 7.84 -40.99 29.82
N PHE A 76 8.92 -40.32 30.21
CA PHE A 76 9.82 -39.57 29.31
C PHE A 76 10.42 -40.37 28.14
N ALA A 77 10.44 -41.71 28.18
CA ALA A 77 11.03 -42.55 27.13
C ALA A 77 10.21 -42.57 25.82
N GLY A 78 8.92 -42.24 25.85
CA GLY A 78 8.10 -42.05 24.64
C GLY A 78 8.47 -40.75 23.95
N LEU A 79 8.38 -39.64 24.69
CA LEU A 79 8.71 -38.30 24.20
C LEU A 79 10.14 -38.20 23.66
N LEU A 80 11.15 -38.77 24.34
CA LEU A 80 12.56 -38.78 23.88
C LEU A 80 12.81 -39.58 22.59
N ARG A 81 11.94 -40.54 22.24
CA ARG A 81 12.05 -41.29 20.97
C ARG A 81 11.39 -40.56 19.81
N LEU A 82 10.33 -39.81 20.07
CA LEU A 82 9.64 -38.99 19.08
C LEU A 82 10.19 -37.56 19.00
N GLU A 83 11.04 -37.14 19.93
CA GLU A 83 11.61 -35.78 20.00
C GLU A 83 12.24 -35.34 18.68
N GLU A 84 13.03 -36.19 18.02
CA GLU A 84 13.68 -35.87 16.75
C GLU A 84 12.67 -35.74 15.58
N LEU A 85 11.60 -36.52 15.59
CA LEU A 85 10.52 -36.48 14.61
C LEU A 85 9.61 -35.25 14.84
N VAL A 86 9.23 -34.99 16.10
CA VAL A 86 8.45 -33.82 16.53
C VAL A 86 9.21 -32.52 16.24
N ARG A 87 10.54 -32.48 16.47
CA ARG A 87 11.42 -31.37 16.11
C ARG A 87 11.57 -31.15 14.59
N GLN A 88 11.29 -32.15 13.75
CA GLN A 88 11.24 -31.99 12.28
C GLN A 88 9.87 -31.54 11.77
N PHE A 89 8.77 -31.94 12.44
CA PHE A 89 7.41 -31.51 12.08
C PHE A 89 7.01 -30.13 12.62
N LEU A 90 7.79 -29.57 13.57
CA LEU A 90 7.51 -28.27 14.20
C LEU A 90 8.61 -27.25 13.89
N ILE A 91 8.18 -26.10 13.38
CA ILE A 91 9.05 -25.01 12.93
C ILE A 91 9.41 -24.09 14.11
N SER A 92 10.69 -23.70 14.15
CA SER A 92 11.32 -22.75 15.08
C SER A 92 11.55 -23.24 16.52
N LYS A 93 12.54 -22.62 17.19
CA LYS A 93 13.18 -23.09 18.43
C LYS A 93 12.44 -22.71 19.72
N GLU A 94 11.30 -22.03 19.63
CA GLU A 94 10.83 -21.16 20.71
C GLU A 94 9.51 -21.67 21.32
N THR A 95 9.57 -21.95 22.63
CA THR A 95 8.48 -22.28 23.57
C THR A 95 7.69 -23.60 23.38
N LEU A 96 8.34 -24.73 23.66
CA LEU A 96 7.63 -25.96 24.08
C LEU A 96 7.13 -25.81 25.53
N SER A 97 5.81 -25.69 25.75
CA SER A 97 5.22 -25.80 27.08
C SER A 97 4.74 -27.23 27.34
N ILE A 98 5.24 -27.88 28.40
CA ILE A 98 4.80 -29.21 28.84
C ILE A 98 3.74 -29.03 29.92
N ARG A 99 2.57 -29.67 29.74
CA ARG A 99 1.49 -29.69 30.71
C ARG A 99 1.07 -31.14 30.97
N MET A 100 0.69 -31.44 32.22
CA MET A 100 0.20 -32.75 32.62
C MET A 100 -1.28 -32.65 33.00
N LEU A 101 -2.01 -33.76 32.89
CA LEU A 101 -3.36 -33.85 33.44
C LEU A 101 -3.29 -34.04 34.96
N ASP A 102 -4.23 -33.43 35.67
CA ASP A 102 -4.41 -33.65 37.11
C ASP A 102 -4.93 -35.08 37.40
N ASP A 103 -4.84 -35.51 38.66
CA ASP A 103 -5.29 -36.85 39.13
C ASP A 103 -6.78 -37.16 38.80
N THR A 104 -7.58 -36.15 38.48
CA THR A 104 -8.98 -36.27 38.05
C THR A 104 -9.14 -36.78 36.61
N ASN A 105 -8.09 -36.77 35.80
CA ASN A 105 -8.07 -37.11 34.36
C ASN A 105 -9.08 -36.33 33.48
N ASP A 106 -9.60 -35.19 33.93
CA ASP A 106 -10.43 -34.31 33.08
C ASP A 106 -9.54 -33.30 32.32
N PRO A 107 -9.47 -33.35 30.98
CA PRO A 107 -8.68 -32.39 30.20
C PRO A 107 -9.37 -31.02 30.04
N THR A 108 -10.64 -30.87 30.44
CA THR A 108 -11.43 -29.64 30.23
C THR A 108 -10.80 -28.35 30.77
N PRO A 109 -10.29 -28.26 32.03
CA PRO A 109 -9.64 -27.03 32.51
C PRO A 109 -8.36 -26.71 31.72
N LEU A 110 -7.57 -27.73 31.42
CA LEU A 110 -6.31 -27.57 30.70
C LEU A 110 -6.51 -27.12 29.25
N LEU A 111 -7.52 -27.66 28.57
CA LEU A 111 -7.90 -27.24 27.23
C LEU A 111 -8.38 -25.78 27.18
N LYS A 112 -9.08 -25.30 28.21
CA LYS A 112 -9.45 -23.87 28.32
C LYS A 112 -8.20 -23.00 28.45
N GLU A 113 -7.27 -23.34 29.32
CA GLU A 113 -5.99 -22.63 29.47
C GLU A 113 -5.21 -22.59 28.14
N ILE A 114 -5.05 -23.73 27.46
CA ILE A 114 -4.38 -23.84 26.14
C ILE A 114 -5.07 -22.97 25.07
N ARG A 115 -6.40 -22.89 25.10
CA ARG A 115 -7.19 -22.06 24.17
C ARG A 115 -7.02 -20.58 24.45
N ASP A 116 -7.02 -20.20 25.72
CA ASP A 116 -6.91 -18.82 26.17
C ASP A 116 -5.47 -18.29 25.96
N ASP A 117 -4.46 -19.18 26.06
CA ASP A 117 -3.07 -18.99 25.62
C ASP A 117 -2.88 -18.99 24.08
N LYS A 118 -3.97 -19.24 23.32
CA LYS A 118 -4.03 -19.23 21.84
C LYS A 118 -3.08 -20.23 21.13
N VAL A 119 -2.67 -21.30 21.81
CA VAL A 119 -1.79 -22.33 21.24
C VAL A 119 -2.51 -23.12 20.15
N SER A 120 -1.97 -23.12 18.92
CA SER A 120 -2.57 -23.79 17.75
C SER A 120 -2.13 -25.24 17.57
N THR A 121 -0.94 -25.61 18.04
CA THR A 121 -0.37 -26.95 17.84
C THR A 121 -0.21 -27.68 19.15
N ILE A 122 -0.87 -28.83 19.28
CA ILE A 122 -1.02 -29.58 20.53
C ILE A 122 -0.48 -31.00 20.32
N ILE A 123 0.52 -31.39 21.11
CA ILE A 123 1.03 -32.78 21.14
C ILE A 123 0.36 -33.48 22.32
N VAL A 124 -0.19 -34.67 22.09
CA VAL A 124 -0.82 -35.49 23.13
C VAL A 124 0.00 -36.77 23.29
N ASP A 125 0.67 -36.89 24.44
CA ASP A 125 1.40 -38.10 24.84
C ASP A 125 0.57 -38.90 25.86
N ALA A 126 -0.31 -39.76 25.34
CA ALA A 126 -1.24 -40.55 26.14
C ALA A 126 -1.59 -41.88 25.44
N ASN A 127 -2.23 -42.80 26.16
CA ASN A 127 -2.78 -44.01 25.54
C ASN A 127 -3.98 -43.68 24.62
N ALA A 128 -4.47 -44.66 23.86
CA ALA A 128 -5.57 -44.48 22.92
C ALA A 128 -6.85 -43.93 23.59
N SER A 129 -7.25 -44.46 24.75
CA SER A 129 -8.49 -44.06 25.43
C SER A 129 -8.46 -42.65 25.99
N VAL A 130 -7.33 -42.20 26.56
CA VAL A 130 -7.15 -40.82 27.03
C VAL A 130 -7.00 -39.85 25.85
N SER A 131 -6.29 -40.25 24.78
CA SER A 131 -6.19 -39.44 23.55
C SER A 131 -7.57 -39.18 22.92
N TYR A 132 -8.43 -40.21 22.90
CA TYR A 132 -9.83 -40.10 22.48
C TYR A 132 -10.63 -39.14 23.37
N LEU A 133 -10.50 -39.24 24.70
CA LEU A 133 -11.16 -38.35 25.65
C LEU A 133 -10.75 -36.88 25.47
N ILE A 134 -9.45 -36.62 25.25
CA ILE A 134 -8.91 -35.28 24.99
C ILE A 134 -9.51 -34.71 23.70
N LEU A 135 -9.51 -35.46 22.59
CA LEU A 135 -10.07 -34.98 21.32
C LEU A 135 -11.59 -34.73 21.41
N LYS A 136 -12.33 -35.57 22.16
CA LYS A 136 -13.75 -35.35 22.43
C LYS A 136 -13.99 -34.06 23.20
N LYS A 137 -13.24 -33.81 24.28
CA LYS A 137 -13.35 -32.57 25.07
C LYS A 137 -12.86 -31.33 24.31
N ALA A 138 -11.89 -31.47 23.43
CA ALA A 138 -11.47 -30.40 22.52
C ALA A 138 -12.61 -30.03 21.54
N SER A 139 -13.34 -31.02 21.01
CA SER A 139 -14.51 -30.77 20.15
C SER A 139 -15.62 -30.04 20.90
N GLU A 140 -15.97 -30.51 22.11
CA GLU A 140 -16.95 -29.85 23.00
C GLU A 140 -16.58 -28.38 23.31
N LEU A 141 -15.30 -28.00 23.21
CA LEU A 141 -14.77 -26.64 23.41
C LEU A 141 -14.54 -25.84 22.11
N GLY A 142 -14.86 -26.40 20.93
CA GLY A 142 -14.64 -25.77 19.61
C GLY A 142 -13.18 -25.75 19.12
N MET A 143 -12.31 -26.55 19.76
CA MET A 143 -10.86 -26.59 19.48
C MET A 143 -10.48 -27.61 18.41
N THR A 144 -11.42 -28.01 17.53
CA THR A 144 -11.22 -29.01 16.46
C THR A 144 -11.29 -28.44 15.05
N SER A 145 -11.45 -27.11 14.92
CA SER A 145 -11.39 -26.40 13.65
C SER A 145 -10.02 -26.53 12.97
N ALA A 146 -9.96 -26.22 11.67
CA ALA A 146 -8.76 -26.34 10.83
C ALA A 146 -7.53 -25.55 11.33
N PHE A 147 -7.72 -24.59 12.24
CA PHE A 147 -6.66 -23.82 12.89
C PHE A 147 -5.90 -24.59 13.98
N TYR A 148 -6.44 -25.72 14.46
CA TYR A 148 -5.79 -26.57 15.46
C TYR A 148 -5.15 -27.79 14.81
N LYS A 149 -3.91 -28.07 15.21
CA LYS A 149 -3.14 -29.25 14.79
C LYS A 149 -2.87 -30.14 15.99
N TYR A 150 -3.39 -31.36 15.96
CA TYR A 150 -3.14 -32.37 16.98
C TYR A 150 -2.13 -33.40 16.49
N ILE A 151 -1.15 -33.73 17.32
CA ILE A 151 -0.19 -34.81 17.06
C ILE A 151 -0.32 -35.81 18.21
N LEU A 152 -0.88 -36.98 17.93
CA LEU A 152 -1.00 -38.08 18.90
C LEU A 152 0.26 -38.96 18.81
N THR A 153 0.99 -39.12 19.91
CA THR A 153 2.20 -39.97 19.95
C THR A 153 1.89 -41.47 19.93
N THR A 154 0.64 -41.84 20.26
CA THR A 154 0.24 -43.23 20.37
C THR A 154 0.31 -43.96 19.04
N MET A 155 0.93 -45.15 19.05
CA MET A 155 1.03 -46.04 17.89
C MET A 155 -0.27 -46.81 17.63
N ASP A 156 -1.22 -46.74 18.57
CA ASP A 156 -2.59 -47.24 18.45
C ASP A 156 -3.52 -46.19 17.79
N PHE A 157 -2.98 -45.20 17.08
CA PHE A 157 -3.79 -44.27 16.28
C PHE A 157 -4.76 -44.96 15.29
N PRO A 158 -4.40 -46.07 14.60
CA PRO A 158 -5.31 -46.73 13.66
C PRO A 158 -6.63 -47.24 14.26
N ILE A 159 -6.67 -47.56 15.56
CA ILE A 159 -7.89 -48.05 16.24
C ILE A 159 -8.77 -46.91 16.77
N LEU A 160 -8.32 -45.65 16.64
CA LEU A 160 -9.11 -44.48 17.04
C LEU A 160 -10.14 -44.15 15.96
N HIS A 161 -11.39 -44.52 16.23
CA HIS A 161 -12.54 -44.06 15.46
C HIS A 161 -12.86 -42.60 15.84
N LEU A 162 -12.44 -41.65 14.99
CA LEU A 162 -12.62 -40.21 15.18
C LEU A 162 -13.84 -39.63 14.42
N GLU A 163 -14.60 -40.48 13.74
CA GLU A 163 -15.80 -40.12 12.99
C GLU A 163 -16.89 -39.56 13.91
N GLY A 164 -17.51 -38.44 13.52
CA GLY A 164 -18.55 -37.76 14.31
C GLY A 164 -18.08 -37.07 15.60
N ILE A 165 -16.80 -37.14 15.95
CA ILE A 165 -16.22 -36.53 17.17
C ILE A 165 -15.40 -35.30 16.82
N VAL A 166 -14.60 -35.38 15.76
CA VAL A 166 -13.67 -34.32 15.35
C VAL A 166 -14.02 -33.91 13.93
N ASP A 167 -14.20 -32.61 13.68
CA ASP A 167 -14.63 -32.07 12.39
C ASP A 167 -13.83 -32.65 11.20
N ASP A 168 -14.46 -32.83 10.05
CA ASP A 168 -13.78 -33.31 8.82
C ASP A 168 -12.53 -32.52 8.43
N HIS A 169 -12.47 -31.25 8.85
CA HIS A 169 -11.40 -30.31 8.55
C HIS A 169 -10.33 -30.21 9.65
N SER A 170 -10.35 -31.09 10.66
CA SER A 170 -9.38 -31.11 11.76
C SER A 170 -8.05 -31.73 11.34
N ASN A 171 -6.93 -31.04 11.61
CA ASN A 171 -5.60 -31.56 11.30
C ASN A 171 -5.09 -32.46 12.44
N VAL A 172 -5.55 -33.71 12.47
CA VAL A 172 -5.10 -34.73 13.45
C VAL A 172 -4.12 -35.70 12.78
N LEU A 173 -2.91 -35.75 13.31
CA LEU A 173 -1.84 -36.66 12.91
C LEU A 173 -1.58 -37.70 14.02
N GLY A 174 -1.18 -38.90 13.61
CA GLY A 174 -0.71 -39.94 14.52
C GLY A 174 0.23 -40.93 13.83
N PHE A 175 0.65 -41.93 14.59
CA PHE A 175 1.69 -42.88 14.15
C PHE A 175 1.18 -44.32 14.14
N SER A 176 1.78 -45.15 13.30
CA SER A 176 1.50 -46.58 13.23
C SER A 176 2.76 -47.37 12.92
N MET A 177 2.94 -48.51 13.60
CA MET A 177 4.00 -49.47 13.29
C MET A 177 3.52 -50.61 12.38
N PHE A 178 2.23 -50.66 12.03
CA PHE A 178 1.66 -51.79 11.30
C PHE A 178 2.14 -51.85 9.85
N ASN A 179 2.47 -53.06 9.41
CA ASN A 179 2.81 -53.35 8.02
C ASN A 179 1.64 -54.03 7.30
N THR A 180 0.70 -53.23 6.81
CA THR A 180 -0.54 -53.69 6.16
C THR A 180 -0.31 -54.51 4.88
N SER A 181 0.86 -54.40 4.25
CA SER A 181 1.27 -55.20 3.09
C SER A 181 1.84 -56.58 3.44
N HIS A 182 2.00 -56.91 4.72
CA HIS A 182 2.52 -58.23 5.13
C HIS A 182 1.50 -59.34 4.83
N PRO A 183 1.89 -60.49 4.23
CA PRO A 183 0.94 -61.52 3.77
C PRO A 183 0.01 -62.06 4.86
N PHE A 184 0.50 -62.16 6.10
CA PHE A 184 -0.28 -62.66 7.24
C PHE A 184 -1.17 -61.59 7.90
N TYR A 185 -1.08 -60.30 7.51
CA TYR A 185 -1.81 -59.21 8.17
C TYR A 185 -3.33 -59.38 8.09
N MET A 186 -3.87 -59.69 6.92
CA MET A 186 -5.32 -59.87 6.74
C MET A 186 -5.87 -61.08 7.51
N GLU A 187 -5.09 -62.15 7.64
CA GLU A 187 -5.48 -63.33 8.41
C GLU A 187 -5.38 -63.07 9.92
N PHE A 188 -4.35 -62.37 10.38
CA PHE A 188 -4.22 -61.90 11.76
C PHE A 188 -5.39 -61.02 12.20
N VAL A 189 -5.80 -60.05 11.36
CA VAL A 189 -6.98 -59.21 11.65
C VAL A 189 -8.27 -60.03 11.65
N ARG A 190 -8.40 -61.02 10.75
CA ARG A 190 -9.54 -61.92 10.70
C ARG A 190 -9.64 -62.80 11.95
N SER A 191 -8.55 -63.42 12.40
CA SER A 191 -8.55 -64.30 13.57
C SER A 191 -8.85 -63.53 14.87
N LEU A 192 -8.31 -62.31 15.03
CA LEU A 192 -8.64 -61.43 16.15
C LEU A 192 -10.12 -61.02 16.14
N ASN A 193 -10.71 -60.70 14.99
CA ASN A 193 -12.14 -60.37 14.87
C ASN A 193 -13.04 -61.58 15.20
N MET A 194 -12.67 -62.79 14.79
CA MET A 194 -13.39 -64.01 15.16
C MET A 194 -13.31 -64.26 16.67
N SER A 195 -12.10 -64.23 17.25
CA SER A 195 -11.89 -64.39 18.69
C SER A 195 -12.57 -63.28 19.52
N TRP A 196 -12.66 -62.05 18.99
CA TRP A 196 -13.42 -60.97 19.63
C TRP A 196 -14.92 -61.28 19.66
N ARG A 197 -15.50 -61.74 18.54
CA ARG A 197 -16.94 -62.08 18.46
C ARG A 197 -17.32 -63.24 19.39
N GLU A 198 -16.43 -64.20 19.58
CA GLU A 198 -16.63 -65.34 20.50
C GLU A 198 -16.64 -64.91 21.98
N ASN A 199 -15.93 -63.83 22.34
CA ASN A 199 -15.77 -63.39 23.74
C ASN A 199 -16.55 -62.11 24.10
N CYS A 200 -16.94 -61.31 23.10
CA CYS A 200 -17.53 -59.97 23.24
C CYS A 200 -18.72 -59.78 22.28
N GLU A 201 -19.88 -60.36 22.60
CA GLU A 201 -21.08 -60.33 21.73
C GLU A 201 -21.66 -58.92 21.46
N LEU A 202 -21.35 -57.93 22.31
CA LEU A 202 -22.04 -56.63 22.35
C LEU A 202 -21.23 -55.43 21.81
N SER A 203 -19.96 -55.60 21.43
CA SER A 203 -19.12 -54.49 20.96
C SER A 203 -18.50 -54.75 19.58
N PRO A 204 -18.55 -53.78 18.65
CA PRO A 204 -17.84 -53.90 17.38
C PRO A 204 -16.33 -54.00 17.64
N TYR A 205 -15.66 -54.88 16.90
CA TYR A 205 -14.22 -55.08 17.01
C TYR A 205 -13.46 -53.77 16.67
N PRO A 206 -12.69 -53.18 17.60
CA PRO A 206 -12.06 -51.86 17.41
C PRO A 206 -10.82 -51.88 16.51
N GLY A 207 -10.43 -53.06 16.00
CA GLY A 207 -9.20 -53.25 15.24
C GLY A 207 -8.05 -53.84 16.06
N PRO A 208 -6.92 -54.17 15.40
CA PRO A 208 -5.78 -54.79 16.06
C PRO A 208 -5.02 -53.78 16.93
N ALA A 209 -4.90 -54.04 18.23
CA ALA A 209 -3.99 -53.30 19.09
C ALA A 209 -2.53 -53.64 18.78
N LEU A 210 -1.62 -52.66 18.87
CA LEU A 210 -0.18 -52.86 18.60
C LEU A 210 0.43 -53.97 19.49
N SER A 211 -0.02 -54.08 20.74
CA SER A 211 0.42 -55.11 21.68
C SER A 211 0.22 -56.54 21.16
N ALA A 212 -0.89 -56.80 20.44
CA ALA A 212 -1.17 -58.10 19.85
C ALA A 212 -0.22 -58.43 18.68
N ALA A 213 0.11 -57.43 17.85
CA ALA A 213 1.07 -57.61 16.75
C ALA A 213 2.51 -57.77 17.25
N LEU A 214 2.90 -57.02 18.29
CA LEU A 214 4.19 -57.21 18.95
C LEU A 214 4.30 -58.60 19.60
N MET A 215 3.21 -59.15 20.15
CA MET A 215 3.19 -60.51 20.69
C MET A 215 3.32 -61.57 19.58
N PHE A 216 2.64 -61.38 18.45
CA PHE A 216 2.78 -62.24 17.27
C PHE A 216 4.24 -62.27 16.76
N ASP A 217 4.82 -61.08 16.55
CA ASP A 217 6.21 -60.95 16.08
C ASP A 217 7.21 -61.53 17.12
N ALA A 218 6.97 -61.33 18.41
CA ALA A 218 7.81 -61.87 19.48
C ALA A 218 7.84 -63.41 19.50
N VAL A 219 6.72 -64.08 19.27
CA VAL A 219 6.67 -65.55 19.16
C VAL A 219 7.52 -66.03 17.97
N HIS A 220 7.41 -65.38 16.81
CA HIS A 220 8.21 -65.74 15.64
C HIS A 220 9.72 -65.48 15.85
N VAL A 221 10.10 -64.38 16.52
CA VAL A 221 11.49 -64.10 16.90
C VAL A 221 12.05 -65.18 17.84
N VAL A 222 11.30 -65.55 18.88
CA VAL A 222 11.72 -66.60 19.84
C VAL A 222 11.85 -67.97 19.15
N VAL A 223 10.87 -68.37 18.33
CA VAL A 223 10.92 -69.62 17.56
C VAL A 223 12.13 -69.65 16.63
N SER A 224 12.47 -68.52 15.99
CA SER A 224 13.63 -68.42 15.09
C SER A 224 14.96 -68.56 15.86
N ALA A 225 15.10 -67.88 17.00
CA ALA A 225 16.28 -67.99 17.85
C ALA A 225 16.47 -69.40 18.46
N VAL A 226 15.38 -70.03 18.92
CA VAL A 226 15.40 -71.41 19.43
C VAL A 226 15.72 -72.40 18.32
N ARG A 227 15.22 -72.19 17.10
CA ARG A 227 15.52 -73.05 15.94
C ARG A 227 17.00 -73.03 15.60
N GLU A 228 17.63 -71.85 15.56
CA GLU A 228 19.07 -71.76 15.24
C GLU A 228 19.96 -72.23 16.40
N LEU A 229 19.55 -72.03 17.66
CA LEU A 229 20.20 -72.67 18.82
C LEU A 229 20.14 -74.20 18.73
N ASN A 230 19.01 -74.78 18.33
CA ASN A 230 18.83 -76.23 18.23
C ASN A 230 19.64 -76.86 17.07
N ARG A 231 20.14 -76.05 16.13
CA ARG A 231 21.03 -76.50 15.05
C ARG A 231 22.50 -76.52 15.48
N SER A 232 22.87 -75.77 16.53
CA SER A 232 24.24 -75.69 17.01
C SER A 232 24.47 -76.43 18.34
N GLN A 233 23.43 -76.61 19.15
CA GLN A 233 23.50 -77.23 20.49
C GLN A 233 22.23 -78.07 20.75
N GLU A 234 22.37 -79.25 21.33
CA GLU A 234 21.22 -80.04 21.80
C GLU A 234 20.54 -79.31 22.98
N ILE A 235 19.29 -78.90 22.79
CA ILE A 235 18.56 -78.10 23.79
C ILE A 235 17.94 -79.03 24.85
N GLY A 236 18.57 -79.11 26.02
CA GLY A 236 17.99 -79.74 27.22
C GLY A 236 17.16 -78.76 28.06
N VAL A 237 15.87 -79.03 28.25
CA VAL A 237 15.02 -78.29 29.21
C VAL A 237 15.39 -78.72 30.63
N LYS A 238 15.78 -77.76 31.48
CA LYS A 238 16.13 -78.00 32.89
C LYS A 238 15.24 -77.16 33.80
N PRO A 239 14.47 -77.75 34.75
CA PRO A 239 13.77 -76.98 35.77
C PRO A 239 14.78 -76.31 36.71
N LEU A 240 14.55 -75.05 37.04
CA LEU A 240 15.38 -74.23 37.92
C LEU A 240 14.51 -73.59 39.00
N ALA A 241 15.07 -73.37 40.18
CA ALA A 241 14.42 -72.66 41.28
C ALA A 241 15.05 -71.28 41.46
N CYS A 242 14.23 -70.23 41.59
CA CYS A 242 14.67 -68.84 41.78
C CYS A 242 15.54 -68.62 43.04
N THR A 243 15.45 -69.53 44.01
CA THR A 243 16.27 -69.55 45.24
C THR A 243 17.67 -70.13 45.03
N SER A 244 17.96 -70.71 43.86
CA SER A 244 19.26 -71.31 43.54
C SER A 244 20.03 -70.46 42.53
N SER A 245 21.35 -70.35 42.69
CA SER A 245 22.25 -69.66 41.75
C SER A 245 22.51 -70.43 40.44
N ASN A 246 21.75 -71.50 40.18
CA ASN A 246 21.92 -72.36 39.01
C ASN A 246 21.34 -71.68 37.77
N ILE A 247 22.22 -71.32 36.82
CA ILE A 247 21.82 -70.79 35.51
C ILE A 247 21.58 -71.93 34.51
N TRP A 248 20.73 -71.67 33.52
CA TRP A 248 20.62 -72.54 32.35
C TRP A 248 21.80 -72.31 31.41
N GLN A 249 22.56 -73.36 31.10
CA GLN A 249 23.83 -73.30 30.36
C GLN A 249 23.67 -72.61 28.98
N HIS A 250 22.54 -72.80 28.31
CA HIS A 250 22.27 -72.22 26.99
C HIS A 250 21.62 -70.82 27.04
N GLY A 251 21.39 -70.23 28.22
CA GLY A 251 20.67 -68.96 28.34
C GLY A 251 21.40 -67.77 27.69
N THR A 252 22.73 -67.73 27.80
CA THR A 252 23.56 -66.72 27.12
C THR A 252 23.61 -66.94 25.61
N SER A 253 23.71 -68.20 25.17
CA SER A 253 23.61 -68.58 23.75
C SER A 253 22.28 -68.13 23.16
N LEU A 254 21.15 -68.44 23.82
CA LEU A 254 19.82 -68.03 23.37
C LEU A 254 19.68 -66.51 23.28
N MET A 255 20.20 -65.77 24.27
CA MET A 255 20.19 -64.30 24.24
C MET A 255 21.02 -63.73 23.09
N ASN A 256 22.13 -64.36 22.72
CA ASN A 256 22.91 -63.98 21.55
C ASN A 256 22.14 -64.28 20.24
N TYR A 257 21.54 -65.46 20.11
CA TYR A 257 20.68 -65.78 18.97
C TYR A 257 19.50 -64.82 18.83
N LEU A 258 18.79 -64.50 19.93
CA LEU A 258 17.69 -63.51 19.94
C LEU A 258 18.12 -62.13 19.43
N ARG A 259 19.34 -61.68 19.77
CA ARG A 259 19.89 -60.40 19.28
C ARG A 259 20.32 -60.45 17.81
N MET A 260 20.58 -61.64 17.27
CA MET A 260 20.94 -61.87 15.87
C MET A 260 19.73 -62.19 14.98
N VAL A 261 18.51 -62.27 15.53
CA VAL A 261 17.31 -62.47 14.70
C VAL A 261 17.04 -61.21 13.87
N GLU A 262 17.06 -61.41 12.55
CA GLU A 262 16.44 -60.52 11.58
C GLU A 262 15.11 -61.14 11.15
N TYR A 263 14.00 -60.45 11.40
CA TYR A 263 12.66 -60.93 11.06
C TYR A 263 11.80 -59.80 10.49
N ASP A 264 11.08 -60.08 9.41
CA ASP A 264 10.10 -59.17 8.82
C ASP A 264 8.70 -59.62 9.23
N GLY A 265 8.09 -58.86 10.15
CA GLY A 265 6.83 -59.21 10.81
C GLY A 265 5.67 -58.26 10.52
N LEU A 266 4.61 -58.39 11.33
CA LEU A 266 3.43 -57.52 11.28
C LEU A 266 3.74 -56.08 11.64
N THR A 267 4.79 -55.84 12.44
CA THR A 267 5.30 -54.49 12.77
C THR A 267 6.48 -54.07 11.88
N GLY A 268 6.66 -54.70 10.71
CA GLY A 268 7.78 -54.45 9.79
C GLY A 268 9.08 -55.11 10.25
N ARG A 269 10.22 -54.53 9.86
CA ARG A 269 11.55 -55.07 10.11
C ARG A 269 11.89 -55.08 11.61
N VAL A 270 12.28 -56.24 12.13
CA VAL A 270 12.68 -56.47 13.52
C VAL A 270 14.17 -56.83 13.54
N GLU A 271 14.97 -55.93 14.11
CA GLU A 271 16.41 -56.07 14.35
C GLU A 271 16.73 -55.52 15.74
N PHE A 272 17.75 -56.06 16.41
CA PHE A 272 18.12 -55.64 17.77
C PHE A 272 19.58 -55.15 17.84
N ASN A 273 19.82 -54.11 18.65
CA ASN A 273 21.18 -53.68 18.96
C ASN A 273 21.85 -54.58 20.03
N SER A 274 23.12 -54.31 20.33
CA SER A 274 23.91 -55.03 21.35
C SER A 274 23.32 -54.99 22.78
N LYS A 275 22.36 -54.10 23.05
CA LYS A 275 21.63 -53.99 24.32
C LYS A 275 20.28 -54.73 24.29
N GLY A 276 19.87 -55.31 23.16
CA GLY A 276 18.56 -55.93 22.97
C GLY A 276 17.42 -54.94 22.71
N GLN A 277 17.72 -53.70 22.34
CA GLN A 277 16.70 -52.71 21.96
C GLN A 277 16.48 -52.76 20.45
N ARG A 278 15.22 -52.67 20.01
CA ARG A 278 14.87 -52.69 18.58
C ARG A 278 15.48 -51.48 17.84
N THR A 279 16.08 -51.75 16.69
CA THR A 279 16.65 -50.76 15.76
C THR A 279 16.10 -50.98 14.36
N ASN A 280 16.38 -50.06 13.43
CA ASN A 280 15.99 -50.14 12.02
C ASN A 280 14.48 -50.36 11.82
N TYR A 281 13.67 -49.74 12.68
CA TYR A 281 12.21 -49.81 12.61
C TYR A 281 11.65 -48.66 11.77
N THR A 282 10.46 -48.87 11.22
CA THR A 282 9.72 -47.88 10.44
C THR A 282 8.47 -47.44 11.20
N LEU A 283 8.13 -46.15 11.07
CA LEU A 283 6.89 -45.57 11.56
C LEU A 283 6.15 -44.99 10.35
N ARG A 284 4.92 -45.44 10.13
CA ARG A 284 3.99 -44.82 9.16
C ARG A 284 3.32 -43.64 9.84
N ILE A 285 3.25 -42.52 9.14
CA ILE A 285 2.58 -41.31 9.61
C ILE A 285 1.20 -41.27 8.97
N LEU A 286 0.19 -41.21 9.82
CA LEU A 286 -1.22 -41.26 9.46
C LEU A 286 -1.88 -39.92 9.77
N GLU A 287 -2.78 -39.51 8.88
CA GLU A 287 -3.61 -38.33 8.98
C GLU A 287 -5.09 -38.75 9.03
N LYS A 288 -5.90 -38.06 9.83
CA LYS A 288 -7.36 -38.26 9.82
C LYS A 288 -7.93 -37.84 8.46
N SER A 289 -8.69 -38.71 7.82
CA SER A 289 -9.46 -38.42 6.62
C SER A 289 -10.94 -38.79 6.82
N ARG A 290 -11.80 -38.44 5.86
CA ARG A 290 -13.23 -38.83 5.87
C ARG A 290 -13.43 -40.34 5.84
N ASN A 291 -12.57 -41.05 5.11
CA ASN A 291 -12.69 -42.50 4.89
C ASN A 291 -11.82 -43.30 5.88
N GLY A 292 -11.58 -42.76 7.08
CA GLY A 292 -10.65 -43.32 8.07
C GLY A 292 -9.25 -42.70 7.98
N HIS A 293 -8.21 -43.48 8.25
CA HIS A 293 -6.83 -42.98 8.35
C HIS A 293 -6.08 -43.05 7.01
N ARG A 294 -5.45 -41.95 6.59
CA ARG A 294 -4.65 -41.84 5.36
C ARG A 294 -3.16 -41.83 5.67
N GLU A 295 -2.35 -42.64 4.98
CA GLU A 295 -0.89 -42.61 5.11
C GLU A 295 -0.29 -41.46 4.29
N ILE A 296 0.46 -40.56 4.95
CA ILE A 296 1.08 -39.38 4.32
C ILE A 296 2.60 -39.50 4.15
N GLY A 297 3.24 -40.40 4.89
CA GLY A 297 4.68 -40.63 4.78
C GLY A 297 5.20 -41.72 5.71
N VAL A 298 6.47 -42.08 5.51
CA VAL A 298 7.17 -43.10 6.29
C VAL A 298 8.43 -42.50 6.90
N TRP A 299 8.60 -42.66 8.20
CA TRP A 299 9.82 -42.35 8.91
C TRP A 299 10.62 -43.63 9.17
N TYR A 300 11.93 -43.58 8.93
CA TYR A 300 12.85 -44.70 9.09
C TYR A 300 13.81 -44.38 10.21
N SER A 301 14.05 -45.27 11.17
CA SER A 301 14.95 -44.96 12.30
C SER A 301 16.43 -44.80 11.94
N ASN A 302 16.81 -44.95 10.67
CA ASN A 302 18.18 -44.85 10.14
C ASN A 302 18.33 -43.83 8.99
N ARG A 303 17.25 -43.15 8.59
CA ARG A 303 17.22 -42.12 7.54
C ARG A 303 16.33 -40.97 8.00
N THR A 304 16.30 -39.87 7.25
CA THR A 304 15.31 -38.81 7.48
C THR A 304 13.91 -39.24 7.04
N LEU A 305 12.90 -38.47 7.43
CA LEU A 305 11.52 -38.62 6.99
C LEU A 305 11.40 -38.73 5.45
N ALA A 306 10.69 -39.74 4.96
CA ALA A 306 10.28 -39.86 3.57
C ALA A 306 8.78 -39.52 3.45
N MET A 307 8.49 -38.27 3.08
CA MET A 307 7.14 -37.87 2.67
C MET A 307 6.82 -38.47 1.29
N ASN A 308 5.58 -38.91 1.06
CA ASN A 308 5.14 -39.22 -0.30
C ASN A 308 5.00 -37.90 -1.07
N ALA A 309 5.83 -37.67 -2.08
CA ALA A 309 5.90 -36.37 -2.78
C ALA A 309 4.54 -35.90 -3.35
N THR A 310 3.64 -36.83 -3.66
CA THR A 310 2.27 -36.55 -4.13
C THR A 310 1.33 -35.98 -3.05
N THR A 311 1.67 -35.97 -1.76
CA THR A 311 0.75 -35.49 -0.71
C THR A 311 0.97 -34.03 -0.29
N LEU A 312 2.11 -33.43 -0.65
CA LEU A 312 2.40 -32.00 -0.38
C LEU A 312 1.72 -31.06 -1.39
N ASP A 313 1.62 -31.45 -2.66
CA ASP A 313 1.10 -30.59 -3.73
C ASP A 313 -0.42 -30.70 -3.98
N ILE A 314 -1.10 -31.74 -3.48
CA ILE A 314 -2.43 -32.13 -3.98
C ILE A 314 -3.63 -31.56 -3.17
N ASN A 315 -3.45 -31.07 -1.95
CA ASN A 315 -4.58 -30.64 -1.10
C ASN A 315 -4.67 -29.13 -0.80
N VAL A 316 -3.71 -28.30 -1.24
CA VAL A 316 -3.76 -26.84 -1.01
C VAL A 316 -4.93 -26.18 -1.75
N SER A 317 -5.29 -26.68 -2.93
CA SER A 317 -6.41 -26.16 -3.74
C SER A 317 -7.81 -26.55 -3.25
N GLU A 318 -7.94 -27.58 -2.40
CA GLU A 318 -9.24 -27.98 -1.80
C GLU A 318 -9.49 -27.34 -0.42
N SER A 319 -8.50 -26.62 0.12
CA SER A 319 -8.50 -25.99 1.44
C SER A 319 -9.70 -25.05 1.67
N LEU A 320 -10.03 -24.20 0.70
CA LEU A 320 -11.07 -23.16 0.80
C LEU A 320 -12.40 -23.52 0.13
N VAL A 321 -12.45 -24.58 -0.66
CA VAL A 321 -13.60 -24.92 -1.52
C VAL A 321 -14.86 -25.18 -0.67
N ASN A 322 -15.95 -24.48 -0.97
CA ASN A 322 -17.23 -24.52 -0.26
C ASN A 322 -17.21 -24.10 1.23
N LYS A 323 -16.08 -23.62 1.79
CA LYS A 323 -16.09 -23.01 3.13
C LYS A 323 -16.80 -21.65 3.10
N THR A 324 -17.43 -21.27 4.21
CA THR A 324 -18.04 -19.93 4.37
C THR A 324 -17.18 -19.12 5.34
N LEU A 325 -16.49 -18.10 4.83
CA LEU A 325 -15.62 -17.23 5.64
C LEU A 325 -16.39 -16.00 6.15
N VAL A 326 -16.16 -15.63 7.40
CA VAL A 326 -16.67 -14.38 7.99
C VAL A 326 -15.69 -13.26 7.70
N VAL A 327 -16.09 -12.30 6.88
CA VAL A 327 -15.28 -11.14 6.50
C VAL A 327 -15.73 -9.93 7.29
N THR A 328 -14.87 -9.42 8.17
CA THR A 328 -15.10 -8.12 8.85
C THR A 328 -14.69 -6.96 7.95
N THR A 329 -15.46 -5.88 8.01
CA THR A 329 -15.20 -4.65 7.24
C THR A 329 -15.80 -3.41 7.91
N ILE A 330 -15.47 -2.25 7.37
CA ILE A 330 -15.93 -0.91 7.79
C ILE A 330 -16.57 -0.20 6.59
N LEU A 331 -17.58 0.64 6.85
CA LEU A 331 -18.20 1.46 5.80
C LEU A 331 -17.30 2.64 5.46
N GLU A 332 -16.80 2.67 4.23
CA GLU A 332 -15.97 3.76 3.71
C GLU A 332 -16.08 3.82 2.18
N ASN A 333 -16.40 4.98 1.63
CA ASN A 333 -16.58 5.16 0.19
C ASN A 333 -15.20 5.36 -0.49
N PRO A 334 -14.89 4.71 -1.63
CA PRO A 334 -15.69 3.77 -2.42
C PRO A 334 -15.34 2.28 -2.14
N TYR A 335 -14.73 1.97 -1.00
CA TYR A 335 -14.27 0.63 -0.65
C TYR A 335 -15.43 -0.31 -0.31
N VAL A 336 -16.28 0.09 0.63
CA VAL A 336 -17.51 -0.62 1.03
C VAL A 336 -18.60 0.40 1.36
N MET A 337 -19.67 0.35 0.59
CA MET A 337 -20.83 1.22 0.64
C MET A 337 -22.09 0.36 0.82
N ARG A 338 -23.13 0.91 1.45
CA ARG A 338 -24.45 0.25 1.47
C ARG A 338 -25.21 0.60 0.20
N ARG A 339 -25.77 -0.41 -0.48
CA ARG A 339 -26.68 -0.18 -1.61
C ARG A 339 -27.94 0.54 -1.14
N ALA A 340 -28.57 1.32 -2.03
CA ALA A 340 -29.82 2.00 -1.71
C ALA A 340 -30.93 1.03 -1.25
N ASN A 341 -31.02 -0.15 -1.85
CA ASN A 341 -32.05 -1.16 -1.58
C ASN A 341 -31.61 -2.24 -0.56
N PHE A 342 -30.67 -1.91 0.35
CA PHE A 342 -30.05 -2.90 1.26
C PHE A 342 -31.05 -3.68 2.15
N GLN A 343 -32.26 -3.15 2.40
CA GLN A 343 -33.27 -3.80 3.24
C GLN A 343 -33.94 -5.01 2.57
N GLU A 344 -33.93 -5.07 1.24
CA GLU A 344 -34.57 -6.12 0.44
C GLU A 344 -33.59 -7.22 0.01
N LEU A 345 -32.28 -6.97 0.16
CA LEU A 345 -31.20 -7.85 -0.33
C LEU A 345 -30.67 -8.75 0.79
N PRO A 346 -30.53 -10.07 0.59
CA PRO A 346 -29.99 -10.98 1.61
C PRO A 346 -28.45 -11.00 1.62
N GLY A 347 -27.86 -10.91 2.81
CA GLY A 347 -26.44 -11.23 3.04
C GLY A 347 -25.46 -10.27 2.35
N PRO A 348 -24.47 -10.77 1.58
CA PRO A 348 -23.38 -9.93 1.04
C PRO A 348 -23.84 -8.92 -0.02
N GLU A 349 -24.96 -9.16 -0.70
CA GLU A 349 -25.48 -8.28 -1.76
C GLU A 349 -25.97 -6.92 -1.25
N GLN A 350 -26.11 -6.75 0.07
CA GLN A 350 -26.44 -5.47 0.71
C GLN A 350 -25.36 -4.39 0.49
N TYR A 351 -24.15 -4.80 0.16
CA TYR A 351 -22.98 -3.95 0.02
C TYR A 351 -22.51 -3.84 -1.44
N GLU A 352 -21.79 -2.77 -1.74
CA GLU A 352 -21.10 -2.56 -3.01
C GLU A 352 -19.84 -1.74 -2.79
N GLY A 353 -18.87 -1.81 -3.71
CA GLY A 353 -17.62 -1.07 -3.61
C GLY A 353 -16.43 -1.91 -4.06
N PHE A 354 -15.25 -1.28 -4.08
CA PHE A 354 -14.01 -1.92 -4.54
C PHE A 354 -13.67 -3.19 -3.78
N CYS A 355 -13.79 -3.18 -2.45
CA CYS A 355 -13.48 -4.34 -1.62
C CYS A 355 -14.50 -5.48 -1.79
N VAL A 356 -15.76 -5.15 -2.09
CA VAL A 356 -16.82 -6.14 -2.34
C VAL A 356 -16.61 -6.83 -3.69
N ASP A 357 -16.35 -6.07 -4.75
CA ASP A 357 -16.02 -6.63 -6.06
C ASP A 357 -14.73 -7.49 -6.01
N MET A 358 -13.70 -7.04 -5.29
CA MET A 358 -12.47 -7.79 -5.10
C MET A 358 -12.69 -9.09 -4.33
N LEU A 359 -13.56 -9.09 -3.32
CA LEU A 359 -13.98 -10.30 -2.59
C LEU A 359 -14.69 -11.30 -3.51
N HIS A 360 -15.53 -10.84 -4.44
CA HIS A 360 -16.15 -11.71 -5.44
C HIS A 360 -15.12 -12.34 -6.38
N GLU A 361 -14.17 -11.58 -6.92
CA GLU A 361 -13.10 -12.13 -7.77
C GLU A 361 -12.23 -13.16 -7.01
N LEU A 362 -11.91 -12.89 -5.74
CA LEU A 362 -11.18 -13.84 -4.88
C LEU A 362 -12.00 -15.10 -4.58
N ALA A 363 -13.30 -14.97 -4.30
CA ALA A 363 -14.21 -16.08 -4.09
C ALA A 363 -14.39 -16.93 -5.37
N ASP A 364 -14.39 -16.30 -6.54
CA ASP A 364 -14.46 -16.99 -7.83
C ASP A 364 -13.17 -17.74 -8.19
N ILE A 365 -11.99 -17.26 -7.75
CA ILE A 365 -10.72 -17.98 -7.93
C ILE A 365 -10.61 -19.14 -6.92
N LEU A 366 -10.78 -18.85 -5.62
CA LEU A 366 -10.52 -19.79 -4.52
C LEU A 366 -11.73 -20.65 -4.11
N LYS A 367 -12.89 -20.45 -4.75
CA LYS A 367 -14.15 -21.21 -4.58
C LYS A 367 -14.70 -21.27 -3.15
N PHE A 368 -14.43 -20.26 -2.32
CA PHE A 368 -15.08 -20.07 -1.02
C PHE A 368 -16.38 -19.26 -1.15
N ARG A 369 -17.22 -19.33 -0.12
CA ARG A 369 -18.36 -18.42 0.12
C ARG A 369 -17.98 -17.45 1.23
N PHE A 370 -18.59 -16.27 1.28
CA PHE A 370 -18.32 -15.31 2.35
C PHE A 370 -19.58 -14.65 2.88
N GLN A 371 -19.49 -14.17 4.13
CA GLN A 371 -20.48 -13.33 4.77
C GLN A 371 -19.80 -12.05 5.24
N ILE A 372 -20.35 -10.90 4.85
CA ILE A 372 -19.83 -9.59 5.27
C ILE A 372 -20.44 -9.23 6.63
N LYS A 373 -19.59 -9.02 7.63
CA LYS A 373 -19.92 -8.46 8.94
C LYS A 373 -19.35 -7.04 9.02
N LEU A 374 -20.13 -6.10 9.54
CA LEU A 374 -19.60 -4.79 9.93
C LEU A 374 -18.95 -4.89 11.32
N VAL A 375 -17.78 -4.26 11.48
CA VAL A 375 -17.07 -4.15 12.75
C VAL A 375 -17.94 -3.44 13.81
N GLU A 376 -17.99 -3.98 15.02
CA GLU A 376 -18.95 -3.57 16.07
C GLU A 376 -18.74 -2.14 16.60
N ASP A 377 -17.50 -1.65 16.64
CA ASP A 377 -17.13 -0.33 17.19
C ASP A 377 -16.88 0.75 16.12
N GLY A 378 -16.94 0.38 14.83
CA GLY A 378 -16.65 1.29 13.72
C GLY A 378 -15.16 1.68 13.58
N LEU A 379 -14.21 0.92 14.15
CA LEU A 379 -12.78 1.26 14.11
C LEU A 379 -11.96 0.25 13.30
N TYR A 380 -10.86 0.72 12.68
CA TYR A 380 -9.85 -0.16 12.06
C TYR A 380 -9.11 -1.02 13.09
N GLY A 381 -8.95 -0.49 14.31
CA GLY A 381 -8.26 -1.14 15.42
C GLY A 381 -6.93 -0.48 15.75
N ALA A 382 -6.77 -0.19 17.04
CA ALA A 382 -5.62 0.42 17.69
C ALA A 382 -5.31 -0.32 19.00
N PRO A 383 -4.05 -0.31 19.48
CA PRO A 383 -3.67 -0.94 20.73
C PRO A 383 -4.19 -0.13 21.94
N GLU A 384 -4.74 -0.82 22.93
CA GLU A 384 -5.18 -0.25 24.20
C GLU A 384 -4.09 -0.40 25.30
N PRO A 385 -4.11 0.43 26.38
CA PRO A 385 -3.12 0.38 27.46
C PRO A 385 -3.07 -0.94 28.25
N ASN A 386 -4.12 -1.74 28.17
CA ASN A 386 -4.27 -3.07 28.76
C ASN A 386 -3.65 -4.20 27.90
N GLY A 387 -3.17 -3.89 26.68
CA GLY A 387 -2.65 -4.85 25.71
C GLY A 387 -3.69 -5.50 24.78
N SER A 388 -4.99 -5.21 24.93
CA SER A 388 -6.00 -5.60 23.93
C SER A 388 -6.01 -4.64 22.73
N TRP A 389 -6.75 -5.03 21.70
CA TRP A 389 -6.91 -4.28 20.46
C TRP A 389 -8.39 -4.08 20.18
N THR A 390 -8.74 -2.87 19.73
CA THR A 390 -10.08 -2.52 19.23
C THR A 390 -10.25 -2.90 17.76
N GLY A 391 -11.44 -2.66 17.21
CA GLY A 391 -11.72 -2.70 15.78
C GLY A 391 -11.52 -4.05 15.11
N MET A 392 -11.34 -4.00 13.79
CA MET A 392 -11.11 -5.19 12.95
C MET A 392 -9.88 -6.00 13.42
N VAL A 393 -8.82 -5.34 13.91
CA VAL A 393 -7.66 -6.03 14.53
C VAL A 393 -8.10 -6.88 15.73
N GLY A 394 -8.90 -6.30 16.63
CA GLY A 394 -9.46 -7.00 17.79
C GLY A 394 -10.37 -8.17 17.41
N GLU A 395 -11.17 -8.03 16.36
CA GLU A 395 -12.02 -9.12 15.86
C GLU A 395 -11.22 -10.31 15.31
N LEU A 396 -10.13 -10.06 14.58
CA LEU A 396 -9.22 -11.12 14.11
C LEU A 396 -8.47 -11.80 15.26
N ILE A 397 -7.94 -11.02 16.21
CA ILE A 397 -7.20 -11.53 17.38
C ILE A 397 -8.09 -12.40 18.27
N ASN A 398 -9.39 -12.10 18.33
CA ASN A 398 -10.39 -12.85 19.10
C ASN A 398 -11.15 -13.87 18.25
N ARG A 399 -10.75 -14.10 16.99
CA ARG A 399 -11.37 -15.05 16.04
C ARG A 399 -12.89 -14.86 15.88
N LYS A 400 -13.37 -13.60 15.95
CA LYS A 400 -14.74 -13.21 15.59
C LYS A 400 -14.96 -13.14 14.07
N ALA A 401 -13.87 -13.03 13.30
CA ALA A 401 -13.85 -12.99 11.85
C ALA A 401 -12.61 -13.74 11.32
N ASP A 402 -12.73 -14.31 10.12
CA ASP A 402 -11.66 -15.06 9.45
C ASP A 402 -10.76 -14.14 8.60
N LEU A 403 -11.34 -13.09 8.02
CA LEU A 403 -10.67 -12.11 7.16
C LEU A 403 -11.10 -10.68 7.53
N ALA A 404 -10.20 -9.71 7.43
CA ALA A 404 -10.52 -8.29 7.40
C ALA A 404 -10.20 -7.71 6.03
N VAL A 405 -11.23 -7.23 5.31
CA VAL A 405 -11.08 -6.63 3.97
C VAL A 405 -11.71 -5.24 3.96
N ALA A 406 -10.83 -4.23 3.90
CA ALA A 406 -11.16 -2.81 3.87
C ALA A 406 -9.95 -2.03 3.30
N ALA A 407 -9.96 -0.71 3.39
CA ALA A 407 -8.79 0.16 3.27
C ALA A 407 -7.78 -0.05 4.44
N PHE A 408 -7.30 -1.28 4.61
CA PHE A 408 -6.63 -1.70 5.84
C PHE A 408 -5.11 -1.57 5.73
N THR A 409 -4.59 -0.43 6.20
CA THR A 409 -3.15 -0.12 6.14
C THR A 409 -2.33 -1.18 6.89
N ILE A 410 -1.39 -1.81 6.19
CA ILE A 410 -0.37 -2.69 6.79
C ILE A 410 0.57 -1.83 7.64
N THR A 411 0.76 -2.18 8.92
CA THR A 411 1.67 -1.47 9.84
C THR A 411 2.43 -2.44 10.73
N ALA A 412 3.66 -2.08 11.11
CA ALA A 412 4.54 -2.91 11.94
C ALA A 412 4.04 -3.17 13.37
N GLU A 413 3.00 -2.46 13.83
CA GLU A 413 2.31 -2.77 15.10
C GLU A 413 1.22 -3.83 14.91
N ARG A 414 0.48 -3.78 13.79
CA ARG A 414 -0.55 -4.78 13.44
C ARG A 414 0.07 -6.11 13.01
N GLU A 415 1.14 -6.08 12.22
CA GLU A 415 1.86 -7.27 11.72
C GLU A 415 2.45 -8.15 12.85
N LYS A 416 2.58 -7.61 14.08
CA LYS A 416 3.00 -8.39 15.26
C LYS A 416 1.88 -9.24 15.88
N VAL A 417 0.61 -8.95 15.55
CA VAL A 417 -0.57 -9.54 16.21
C VAL A 417 -1.56 -10.18 15.24
N ILE A 418 -1.50 -9.82 13.96
CA ILE A 418 -2.27 -10.38 12.85
C ILE A 418 -1.37 -10.56 11.62
N ASP A 419 -1.65 -11.58 10.81
CA ASP A 419 -1.00 -11.77 9.51
C ASP A 419 -1.64 -10.89 8.44
N PHE A 420 -0.87 -10.53 7.41
CA PHE A 420 -1.35 -9.83 6.22
C PHE A 420 -1.04 -10.61 4.94
N SER A 421 -1.89 -10.44 3.93
CA SER A 421 -1.54 -10.79 2.55
C SER A 421 -0.48 -9.84 1.98
N LYS A 422 0.05 -10.15 0.79
CA LYS A 422 0.69 -9.11 -0.04
C LYS A 422 -0.30 -7.96 -0.32
N PRO A 423 0.18 -6.70 -0.41
CA PRO A 423 -0.71 -5.56 -0.58
C PRO A 423 -1.38 -5.57 -1.96
N PHE A 424 -2.70 -5.41 -1.99
CA PHE A 424 -3.49 -5.35 -3.23
C PHE A 424 -3.53 -3.94 -3.85
N MET A 425 -3.17 -2.91 -3.08
CA MET A 425 -3.11 -1.52 -3.53
C MET A 425 -1.98 -0.78 -2.81
N THR A 426 -1.11 -0.13 -3.56
CA THR A 426 -0.03 0.72 -3.03
C THR A 426 -0.47 2.19 -2.99
N LEU A 427 -0.01 2.90 -1.95
CA LEU A 427 -0.44 4.27 -1.61
C LEU A 427 0.58 4.95 -0.70
N GLY A 428 0.32 6.19 -0.33
CA GLY A 428 1.06 6.88 0.74
C GLY A 428 0.22 8.00 1.36
N ILE A 429 0.72 8.59 2.44
CA ILE A 429 0.15 9.83 2.99
C ILE A 429 0.35 10.94 1.95
N SER A 430 -0.71 11.69 1.70
CA SER A 430 -0.76 12.83 0.78
C SER A 430 -1.35 14.05 1.47
N ILE A 431 -1.04 15.23 0.95
CA ILE A 431 -1.58 16.49 1.46
C ILE A 431 -2.75 16.91 0.57
N LEU A 432 -3.95 17.02 1.14
CA LEU A 432 -5.14 17.55 0.47
C LEU A 432 -5.37 18.99 0.91
N TYR A 433 -5.49 19.89 -0.06
CA TYR A 433 -5.77 21.29 0.16
C TYR A 433 -6.82 21.80 -0.83
N ARG A 434 -7.31 23.02 -0.64
CA ARG A 434 -8.21 23.67 -1.59
C ARG A 434 -7.42 24.37 -2.70
N VAL A 435 -7.94 24.32 -3.92
CA VAL A 435 -7.38 25.08 -5.04
C VAL A 435 -7.55 26.57 -4.78
N HIS A 436 -6.43 27.31 -4.76
CA HIS A 436 -6.48 28.75 -4.93
C HIS A 436 -6.43 29.03 -6.42
N MET A 437 -7.59 29.31 -7.01
CA MET A 437 -7.63 29.95 -8.32
C MET A 437 -6.92 31.30 -8.17
N GLY A 438 -5.84 31.50 -8.94
CA GLY A 438 -5.02 32.71 -8.88
C GLY A 438 -5.89 33.95 -8.96
N ARG A 439 -5.49 35.01 -8.23
CA ARG A 439 -6.24 36.27 -8.18
C ARG A 439 -6.57 36.71 -9.60
N LYS A 440 -7.88 36.91 -9.88
CA LYS A 440 -8.33 37.39 -11.20
C LYS A 440 -7.49 38.59 -11.63
N PRO A 441 -7.01 38.64 -12.89
CA PRO A 441 -6.17 39.72 -13.38
C PRO A 441 -6.85 41.06 -13.09
N GLY A 442 -6.09 41.99 -12.50
CA GLY A 442 -6.59 43.32 -12.20
C GLY A 442 -6.70 44.16 -13.46
N TYR A 443 -7.48 45.25 -13.42
CA TYR A 443 -7.63 46.17 -14.57
C TYR A 443 -6.29 46.68 -15.16
N PHE A 444 -5.21 46.68 -14.38
CA PHE A 444 -3.87 47.10 -14.81
C PHE A 444 -2.95 45.95 -15.24
N SER A 445 -3.48 44.74 -15.48
CA SER A 445 -2.65 43.55 -15.82
C SER A 445 -1.85 43.68 -17.12
N PHE A 446 -2.15 44.68 -17.95
CA PHE A 446 -1.32 45.02 -19.11
C PHE A 446 0.03 45.66 -18.75
N LEU A 447 0.22 46.13 -17.50
CA LEU A 447 1.50 46.66 -17.01
C LEU A 447 2.41 45.55 -16.45
N ASP A 448 1.85 44.42 -16.02
CA ASP A 448 2.54 43.28 -15.41
C ASP A 448 3.66 42.62 -16.26
N PRO A 449 3.65 42.65 -17.62
CA PRO A 449 4.74 42.07 -18.44
C PRO A 449 6.13 42.68 -18.20
N PHE A 450 6.20 43.85 -17.57
CA PHE A 450 7.44 44.50 -17.13
C PHE A 450 7.34 44.92 -15.67
N SER A 451 8.42 44.74 -14.91
CA SER A 451 8.45 45.18 -13.50
C SER A 451 8.40 46.71 -13.40
N PRO A 452 7.91 47.28 -12.28
CA PRO A 452 7.89 48.73 -12.06
C PRO A 452 9.26 49.41 -12.20
N ALA A 453 10.35 48.68 -11.93
CA ALA A 453 11.71 49.16 -12.14
C ALA A 453 12.04 49.36 -13.62
N VAL A 454 11.64 48.43 -14.49
CA VAL A 454 11.81 48.57 -15.95
C VAL A 454 11.04 49.78 -16.45
N TRP A 455 9.77 49.94 -16.07
CA TRP A 455 8.97 51.12 -16.42
C TRP A 455 9.63 52.45 -15.99
N LEU A 456 10.26 52.50 -14.82
CA LEU A 456 11.00 53.67 -14.35
C LEU A 456 12.26 53.93 -15.18
N PHE A 457 13.05 52.90 -15.51
CA PHE A 457 14.22 53.05 -16.39
C PHE A 457 13.83 53.47 -17.82
N MET A 458 12.69 53.00 -18.34
CA MET A 458 12.15 53.42 -19.62
C MET A 458 11.82 54.93 -19.64
N LEU A 459 11.21 55.44 -18.57
CA LEU A 459 10.92 56.88 -18.40
C LEU A 459 12.21 57.71 -18.31
N LEU A 460 13.22 57.24 -17.57
CA LEU A 460 14.52 57.92 -17.48
C LEU A 460 15.25 57.94 -18.83
N ALA A 461 15.25 56.83 -19.57
CA ALA A 461 15.84 56.73 -20.90
C ALA A 461 15.16 57.68 -21.91
N TYR A 462 13.82 57.77 -21.87
CA TYR A 462 13.05 58.74 -22.65
C TYR A 462 13.48 60.19 -22.40
N LEU A 463 13.58 60.60 -21.13
CA LEU A 463 13.99 61.96 -20.77
C LEU A 463 15.46 62.22 -21.16
N ALA A 464 16.34 61.25 -20.97
CA ALA A 464 17.75 61.35 -21.35
C ALA A 464 17.92 61.53 -22.87
N VAL A 465 17.23 60.73 -23.68
CA VAL A 465 17.28 60.83 -25.16
C VAL A 465 16.68 62.14 -25.64
N SER A 466 15.58 62.60 -25.04
CA SER A 466 14.97 63.90 -25.35
C SER A 466 15.95 65.07 -25.08
N CYS A 467 16.68 65.01 -23.96
CA CYS A 467 17.71 65.99 -23.60
C CYS A 467 18.91 65.94 -24.55
N VAL A 468 19.43 64.73 -24.86
CA VAL A 468 20.55 64.55 -25.79
C VAL A 468 20.18 65.02 -27.20
N LEU A 469 18.96 64.77 -27.68
CA LEU A 469 18.49 65.28 -28.98
C LEU A 469 18.40 66.82 -28.98
N PHE A 470 17.85 67.42 -27.93
CA PHE A 470 17.80 68.89 -27.80
C PHE A 470 19.19 69.53 -27.83
N LEU A 471 20.14 68.99 -27.06
CA LEU A 471 21.53 69.47 -27.03
C LEU A 471 22.24 69.23 -28.36
N ALA A 472 22.13 68.02 -28.94
CA ALA A 472 22.77 67.68 -30.21
C ALA A 472 22.25 68.57 -31.34
N ALA A 473 20.94 68.79 -31.44
CA ALA A 473 20.34 69.63 -32.46
C ALA A 473 20.71 71.11 -32.32
N ARG A 474 20.90 71.62 -31.10
CA ARG A 474 21.35 73.00 -30.86
C ARG A 474 22.83 73.20 -31.18
N LEU A 475 23.68 72.22 -30.86
CA LEU A 475 25.12 72.25 -31.11
C LEU A 475 25.52 71.97 -32.56
N SER A 476 24.73 71.16 -33.30
CA SER A 476 25.04 70.84 -34.70
C SER A 476 24.61 71.98 -35.64
N PRO A 477 25.54 72.62 -36.38
CA PRO A 477 25.17 73.70 -37.31
C PRO A 477 24.29 73.22 -38.48
N TYR A 478 24.33 71.94 -38.81
CA TYR A 478 23.58 71.33 -39.92
C TYR A 478 22.08 71.12 -39.65
N GLU A 479 21.60 71.29 -38.41
CA GLU A 479 20.15 71.29 -38.11
C GLU A 479 19.50 72.67 -38.26
N TRP A 480 20.30 73.73 -38.31
CA TRP A 480 19.82 75.09 -38.51
C TRP A 480 19.62 75.34 -40.01
N TYR A 481 18.39 75.63 -40.43
CA TYR A 481 18.06 75.85 -41.84
C TYR A 481 17.18 77.09 -42.04
N ASN A 482 17.23 77.66 -43.24
CA ASN A 482 16.32 78.75 -43.62
C ASN A 482 14.99 78.14 -44.11
N PRO A 483 13.84 78.45 -43.49
CA PRO A 483 12.54 77.93 -43.90
C PRO A 483 12.06 78.45 -45.27
N HIS A 484 12.63 79.53 -45.78
CA HIS A 484 12.27 80.13 -47.07
C HIS A 484 13.51 80.31 -47.98
N PRO A 485 14.05 79.22 -48.54
CA PRO A 485 15.25 79.27 -49.40
C PRO A 485 15.06 80.09 -50.69
N CYS A 486 13.81 80.43 -51.06
CA CYS A 486 13.47 81.21 -52.24
C CYS A 486 13.57 82.74 -52.02
N LEU A 487 13.58 83.23 -50.77
CA LEU A 487 13.57 84.66 -50.45
C LEU A 487 15.00 85.16 -50.17
N ARG A 488 15.68 85.58 -51.25
CA ARG A 488 17.12 85.91 -51.29
C ARG A 488 17.57 87.08 -50.40
N GLU A 489 16.64 87.85 -49.84
CA GLU A 489 16.92 89.01 -48.98
C GLU A 489 16.96 88.67 -47.48
N ARG A 490 16.51 87.48 -47.06
CA ARG A 490 16.35 87.12 -45.63
C ARG A 490 17.30 86.00 -45.19
N HIS A 491 18.61 86.22 -45.37
CA HIS A 491 19.66 85.26 -45.02
C HIS A 491 19.88 85.02 -43.51
N ASN A 492 19.39 85.93 -42.64
CA ASN A 492 19.70 85.91 -41.19
C ASN A 492 18.67 85.16 -40.32
N VAL A 493 17.67 84.50 -40.92
CA VAL A 493 16.67 83.70 -40.19
C VAL A 493 16.98 82.23 -40.37
N LEU A 494 17.64 81.64 -39.39
CA LEU A 494 17.81 80.19 -39.28
C LEU A 494 16.87 79.66 -38.20
N GLU A 495 16.07 78.67 -38.55
CA GLU A 495 15.18 77.96 -37.63
C GLU A 495 15.71 76.56 -37.35
N ASN A 496 15.34 76.04 -36.18
CA ASN A 496 15.69 74.70 -35.73
C ASN A 496 14.40 74.02 -35.27
N GLN A 497 14.06 72.88 -35.89
CA GLN A 497 12.83 72.15 -35.60
C GLN A 497 12.78 71.56 -34.18
N TYR A 498 13.93 71.37 -33.54
CA TYR A 498 14.04 70.86 -32.17
C TYR A 498 13.91 71.99 -31.12
N THR A 499 12.66 72.36 -30.84
CA THR A 499 12.27 73.05 -29.59
C THR A 499 12.24 72.05 -28.43
N LEU A 500 12.21 72.51 -27.18
CA LEU A 500 12.17 71.60 -26.02
C LEU A 500 10.96 70.64 -26.06
N GLY A 501 9.78 71.14 -26.45
CA GLY A 501 8.58 70.32 -26.65
C GLY A 501 8.73 69.33 -27.80
N ASN A 502 9.27 69.78 -28.94
CA ASN A 502 9.50 68.94 -30.12
C ASN A 502 10.55 67.84 -29.87
N SER A 503 11.58 68.12 -29.07
CA SER A 503 12.58 67.14 -28.61
C SER A 503 12.02 66.11 -27.62
N LEU A 504 10.97 66.45 -26.86
CA LEU A 504 10.21 65.49 -26.05
C LEU A 504 9.21 64.69 -26.90
N TRP A 505 8.59 65.31 -27.90
CA TRP A 505 7.60 64.66 -28.77
C TRP A 505 8.23 63.65 -29.74
N PHE A 506 9.42 63.96 -30.29
CA PHE A 506 10.08 63.08 -31.26
C PHE A 506 10.33 61.64 -30.74
N PRO A 507 10.86 61.42 -29.52
CA PRO A 507 11.01 60.08 -28.96
C PRO A 507 9.70 59.32 -28.74
N VAL A 508 8.58 60.01 -28.45
CA VAL A 508 7.24 59.40 -28.31
C VAL A 508 6.78 58.75 -29.62
N GLY A 509 7.01 59.42 -30.76
CA GLY A 509 6.73 58.86 -32.09
C GLY A 509 7.47 57.55 -32.39
N GLY A 510 8.67 57.39 -31.80
CA GLY A 510 9.44 56.15 -31.85
C GLY A 510 8.89 55.02 -30.96
N PHE A 511 8.28 55.35 -29.80
CA PHE A 511 7.58 54.38 -28.97
C PHE A 511 6.23 53.94 -29.54
N MET A 512 5.48 54.88 -30.13
CA MET A 512 4.17 54.60 -30.70
C MET A 512 4.24 53.91 -32.07
N GLN A 513 5.45 53.71 -32.63
CA GLN A 513 5.69 53.16 -33.97
C GLN A 513 5.03 53.93 -35.13
N GLN A 514 4.56 55.15 -34.87
CA GLN A 514 3.91 56.03 -35.85
C GLN A 514 4.90 56.96 -36.57
N GLY A 515 6.15 57.03 -36.08
CA GLY A 515 7.16 57.96 -36.59
C GLY A 515 6.98 59.37 -36.02
N SER A 516 7.72 60.34 -36.58
CA SER A 516 7.60 61.76 -36.25
C SER A 516 7.68 62.58 -37.51
N GLU A 517 6.91 63.68 -37.57
CA GLU A 517 6.98 64.67 -38.66
C GLU A 517 8.34 65.39 -38.72
N ILE A 518 9.10 65.36 -37.61
CA ILE A 518 10.41 65.99 -37.48
C ILE A 518 11.48 65.03 -37.98
N MET A 519 12.12 65.37 -39.10
CA MET A 519 13.17 64.55 -39.71
C MET A 519 14.57 65.08 -39.38
N PRO A 520 15.42 64.34 -38.65
CA PRO A 520 16.78 64.78 -38.33
C PRO A 520 17.64 64.91 -39.59
N ARG A 521 18.35 66.03 -39.71
CA ARG A 521 19.19 66.37 -40.87
C ARG A 521 20.67 66.12 -40.62
N ALA A 522 21.15 66.45 -39.43
CA ALA A 522 22.55 66.25 -39.05
C ALA A 522 22.87 64.76 -38.80
N LEU A 523 24.14 64.39 -38.98
CA LEU A 523 24.59 63.02 -38.71
C LEU A 523 24.47 62.67 -37.22
N SER A 524 24.74 63.62 -36.32
CA SER A 524 24.67 63.45 -34.87
C SER A 524 23.26 63.08 -34.39
N THR A 525 22.25 63.86 -34.78
CA THR A 525 20.84 63.65 -34.45
C THR A 525 20.30 62.36 -35.09
N ARG A 526 20.73 62.04 -36.32
CA ARG A 526 20.43 60.74 -36.98
C ARG A 526 21.00 59.55 -36.22
N CYS A 527 22.23 59.61 -35.74
CA CYS A 527 22.82 58.54 -34.93
C CYS A 527 22.06 58.33 -33.62
N VAL A 528 21.73 59.41 -32.89
CA VAL A 528 20.92 59.31 -31.65
C VAL A 528 19.53 58.74 -31.94
N SER A 529 18.89 59.18 -33.03
CA SER A 529 17.57 58.69 -33.44
C SER A 529 17.60 57.21 -33.86
N GLY A 530 18.65 56.77 -34.58
CA GLY A 530 18.81 55.38 -35.00
C GLY A 530 19.04 54.42 -33.81
N VAL A 531 19.86 54.83 -32.83
CA VAL A 531 20.04 54.07 -31.58
C VAL A 531 18.73 54.03 -30.79
N TRP A 532 17.98 55.14 -30.74
CA TRP A 532 16.66 55.17 -30.10
C TRP A 532 15.67 54.22 -30.76
N TRP A 533 15.56 54.22 -32.10
CA TRP A 533 14.66 53.31 -32.83
C TRP A 533 15.04 51.83 -32.65
N ALA A 534 16.34 51.50 -32.60
CA ALA A 534 16.78 50.14 -32.28
C ALA A 534 16.38 49.74 -30.85
N PHE A 535 16.55 50.63 -29.88
CA PHE A 535 16.14 50.41 -28.49
C PHE A 535 14.62 50.24 -28.33
N THR A 536 13.81 51.13 -28.91
CA THR A 536 12.34 51.04 -28.81
C THR A 536 11.79 49.79 -29.49
N LEU A 537 12.36 49.38 -30.64
CA LEU A 537 12.00 48.13 -31.31
C LEU A 537 12.21 46.93 -30.38
N ILE A 538 13.38 46.79 -29.77
CA ILE A 538 13.70 45.68 -28.85
C ILE A 538 12.73 45.64 -27.67
N ILE A 539 12.46 46.79 -27.05
CA ILE A 539 11.55 46.88 -25.89
C ILE A 539 10.12 46.50 -26.27
N ILE A 540 9.59 46.99 -27.38
CA ILE A 540 8.21 46.69 -27.80
C ILE A 540 8.08 45.22 -28.20
N SER A 541 9.08 44.65 -28.89
CA SER A 541 9.12 43.21 -29.20
C SER A 541 9.19 42.33 -27.94
N SER A 542 9.94 42.74 -26.92
CA SER A 542 9.97 42.02 -25.63
C SER A 542 8.66 42.15 -24.86
N TYR A 543 8.03 43.33 -24.88
CA TYR A 543 6.72 43.54 -24.26
C TYR A 543 5.64 42.67 -24.89
N THR A 544 5.54 42.65 -26.23
CA THR A 544 4.52 41.84 -26.93
C THR A 544 4.74 40.34 -26.74
N ALA A 545 6.00 39.88 -26.70
CA ALA A 545 6.33 38.49 -26.38
C ALA A 545 5.93 38.10 -24.94
N ASN A 546 6.31 38.92 -23.94
CA ASN A 546 5.97 38.67 -22.53
C ASN A 546 4.46 38.75 -22.28
N LEU A 547 3.76 39.72 -22.88
CA LEU A 547 2.30 39.85 -22.79
C LEU A 547 1.60 38.61 -23.38
N ALA A 548 2.05 38.11 -24.53
CA ALA A 548 1.50 36.89 -25.13
C ALA A 548 1.72 35.65 -24.24
N ALA A 549 2.90 35.51 -23.61
CA ALA A 549 3.18 34.43 -22.67
C ALA A 549 2.36 34.53 -21.36
N PHE A 550 2.15 35.74 -20.84
CA PHE A 550 1.35 35.98 -19.64
C PHE A 550 -0.14 35.69 -19.87
N LEU A 551 -0.65 36.03 -21.06
CA LEU A 551 -2.05 35.78 -21.43
C LEU A 551 -2.37 34.30 -21.70
N THR A 552 -1.37 33.49 -22.10
CA THR A 552 -1.56 32.04 -22.32
C THR A 552 -1.40 31.19 -21.07
N VAL A 553 -0.68 31.68 -20.03
CA VAL A 553 -0.36 30.90 -18.83
C VAL A 553 -0.92 31.56 -17.56
N GLN A 554 -2.19 31.28 -17.24
CA GLN A 554 -2.70 31.49 -15.89
C GLN A 554 -2.12 30.43 -14.94
N ARG A 555 -1.02 30.77 -14.24
CA ARG A 555 -0.45 29.88 -13.22
C ARG A 555 -1.37 29.79 -12.01
N MET A 556 -1.70 28.56 -11.60
CA MET A 556 -2.29 28.32 -10.29
C MET A 556 -1.19 28.47 -9.23
N GLU A 557 -1.29 29.52 -8.41
CA GLU A 557 -0.38 29.70 -7.27
C GLU A 557 -0.77 28.75 -6.13
N VAL A 558 -0.04 27.64 -6.01
CA VAL A 558 -0.12 26.78 -4.83
C VAL A 558 0.84 27.36 -3.78
N PRO A 559 0.38 27.76 -2.58
CA PRO A 559 1.21 28.49 -1.61
C PRO A 559 2.24 27.61 -0.86
N ILE A 560 2.28 26.31 -1.14
CA ILE A 560 3.06 25.27 -0.48
C ILE A 560 3.35 24.21 -1.56
N GLU A 561 4.60 23.75 -1.70
CA GLU A 561 4.95 22.66 -2.62
C GLU A 561 5.28 21.35 -1.88
N SER A 562 5.79 21.44 -0.65
CA SER A 562 6.29 20.31 0.15
C SER A 562 5.70 20.24 1.58
N ALA A 563 5.95 19.12 2.27
CA ALA A 563 5.63 18.99 3.69
C ALA A 563 6.56 19.82 4.59
N ASP A 564 7.78 20.11 4.16
CA ASP A 564 8.72 20.98 4.88
C ASP A 564 8.21 22.42 4.90
N ASP A 565 7.76 22.95 3.75
CA ASP A 565 7.12 24.28 3.65
C ASP A 565 5.92 24.38 4.60
N LEU A 566 5.09 23.33 4.67
CA LEU A 566 3.93 23.25 5.55
C LEU A 566 4.31 23.26 7.04
N ALA A 567 5.46 22.64 7.40
CA ALA A 567 5.97 22.55 8.76
C ALA A 567 6.71 23.81 9.23
N ASP A 568 7.34 24.55 8.31
CA ASP A 568 8.06 25.79 8.61
C ASP A 568 7.12 27.01 8.78
N GLN A 569 5.89 26.93 8.25
CA GLN A 569 4.85 27.95 8.37
C GLN A 569 3.76 27.62 9.42
N THR A 570 2.97 28.63 9.81
CA THR A 570 1.88 28.47 10.82
C THR A 570 0.54 29.12 10.43
N ASN A 571 0.41 29.67 9.22
CA ASN A 571 -0.76 30.38 8.68
C ASN A 571 -1.84 29.41 8.12
N ILE A 572 -1.41 28.26 7.64
CA ILE A 572 -2.24 27.14 7.21
C ILE A 572 -2.16 26.07 8.31
N GLU A 573 -3.30 25.75 8.91
CA GLU A 573 -3.40 24.65 9.87
C GLU A 573 -3.34 23.30 9.15
N TYR A 574 -2.88 22.26 9.82
CA TYR A 574 -2.88 20.90 9.26
C TYR A 574 -3.10 19.84 10.32
N GLY A 575 -3.70 18.71 9.91
CA GLY A 575 -4.10 17.64 10.80
C GLY A 575 -4.50 16.35 10.07
N THR A 576 -4.73 15.30 10.85
CA THR A 576 -5.12 13.96 10.40
C THR A 576 -6.47 13.54 11.00
N ILE A 577 -6.97 12.37 10.62
CA ILE A 577 -8.02 11.67 11.36
C ILE A 577 -7.48 11.26 12.74
N HIS A 578 -8.29 11.40 13.79
CA HIS A 578 -8.01 10.98 15.16
C HIS A 578 -7.96 9.44 15.26
N ALA A 579 -6.97 8.90 15.96
CA ALA A 579 -6.73 7.45 16.09
C ALA A 579 -6.51 6.69 14.76
N GLY A 580 -6.18 7.38 13.67
CA GLY A 580 -5.82 6.78 12.37
C GLY A 580 -4.37 6.33 12.28
N SER A 581 -4.05 5.45 11.31
CA SER A 581 -2.69 4.99 11.00
C SER A 581 -1.73 6.13 10.61
N THR A 582 -2.27 7.21 10.04
CA THR A 582 -1.50 8.42 9.73
C THR A 582 -1.14 9.21 10.99
N MET A 583 -2.00 9.24 12.01
CA MET A 583 -1.72 9.89 13.29
C MET A 583 -0.57 9.18 14.03
N THR A 584 -0.64 7.84 14.14
CA THR A 584 0.42 7.06 14.80
C THR A 584 1.73 7.06 14.00
N PHE A 585 1.69 7.19 12.67
CA PHE A 585 2.87 7.40 11.84
C PHE A 585 3.63 8.69 12.23
N PHE A 586 2.95 9.83 12.37
CA PHE A 586 3.59 11.07 12.78
C PHE A 586 4.10 11.01 14.23
N GLN A 587 3.32 10.40 15.14
CA GLN A 587 3.70 10.18 16.54
C GLN A 587 4.98 9.35 16.70
N ASN A 588 5.11 8.26 15.94
CA ASN A 588 6.25 7.34 16.02
C ASN A 588 7.39 7.71 15.05
N SER A 589 7.29 8.83 14.34
CA SER A 589 8.25 9.19 13.30
C SER A 589 9.61 9.58 13.87
N ARG A 590 10.68 9.21 13.15
CA ARG A 590 12.07 9.60 13.46
C ARG A 590 12.59 10.74 12.58
N TYR A 591 11.81 11.20 11.60
CA TYR A 591 12.21 12.29 10.71
C TYR A 591 11.92 13.65 11.35
N GLN A 592 12.90 14.56 11.34
CA GLN A 592 12.82 15.80 12.12
C GLN A 592 11.62 16.68 11.72
N THR A 593 11.32 16.85 10.44
CA THR A 593 10.13 17.60 9.98
C THR A 593 8.85 16.96 10.49
N TYR A 594 8.71 15.63 10.38
CA TYR A 594 7.51 14.92 10.83
C TYR A 594 7.33 14.97 12.36
N GLN A 595 8.42 15.02 13.13
CA GLN A 595 8.38 15.29 14.57
C GLN A 595 7.95 16.73 14.89
N ARG A 596 8.42 17.74 14.13
CA ARG A 596 7.95 19.12 14.25
C ARG A 596 6.45 19.23 13.95
N MET A 597 5.99 18.58 12.87
CA MET A 597 4.57 18.48 12.51
C MET A 597 3.74 17.79 13.60
N TRP A 598 4.22 16.68 14.17
CA TRP A 598 3.54 16.01 15.29
C TRP A 598 3.41 16.92 16.51
N ASN A 599 4.50 17.57 16.91
CA ASN A 599 4.50 18.48 18.06
C ASN A 599 3.55 19.67 17.84
N TYR A 600 3.48 20.21 16.62
CA TYR A 600 2.47 21.21 16.23
C TYR A 600 1.04 20.65 16.36
N MET A 601 0.74 19.52 15.72
CA MET A 601 -0.60 18.93 15.71
C MET A 601 -1.09 18.55 17.12
N HIS A 602 -0.18 18.07 17.98
CA HIS A 602 -0.51 17.67 19.35
C HIS A 602 -0.68 18.87 20.31
N SER A 603 0.04 19.97 20.11
CA SER A 603 -0.02 21.16 21.00
C SER A 603 -1.05 22.21 20.59
N LYS A 604 -1.51 22.20 19.33
CA LYS A 604 -2.42 23.21 18.79
C LYS A 604 -3.84 23.08 19.38
N GLN A 605 -4.36 24.20 19.91
CA GLN A 605 -5.77 24.37 20.23
C GLN A 605 -6.38 25.51 19.38
N PRO A 606 -7.63 25.37 18.87
CA PRO A 606 -8.47 24.18 18.91
C PRO A 606 -7.86 22.99 18.14
N SER A 607 -8.32 21.77 18.44
CA SER A 607 -7.77 20.54 17.84
C SER A 607 -7.74 20.62 16.31
N VAL A 608 -6.61 20.24 15.73
CA VAL A 608 -6.47 20.05 14.27
C VAL A 608 -6.97 18.67 13.82
N PHE A 609 -7.04 17.68 14.72
CA PHE A 609 -7.54 16.35 14.40
C PHE A 609 -9.06 16.35 14.18
N VAL A 610 -9.51 15.56 13.21
CA VAL A 610 -10.92 15.35 12.84
C VAL A 610 -11.36 13.92 13.13
N LYS A 611 -12.67 13.67 13.27
CA LYS A 611 -13.22 12.33 13.58
C LYS A 611 -13.51 11.50 12.34
N SER A 612 -13.84 12.14 11.22
CA SER A 612 -14.12 11.46 9.95
C SER A 612 -13.45 12.14 8.75
N THR A 613 -13.35 11.42 7.65
CA THR A 613 -12.79 11.92 6.39
C THR A 613 -13.63 13.08 5.83
N GLU A 614 -14.96 12.99 5.92
CA GLU A 614 -15.92 14.00 5.49
C GLU A 614 -15.78 15.31 6.26
N GLU A 615 -15.57 15.24 7.58
CA GLU A 615 -15.28 16.40 8.44
C GLU A 615 -13.96 17.07 8.02
N GLY A 616 -12.92 16.27 7.74
CA GLY A 616 -11.65 16.74 7.21
C GLY A 616 -11.81 17.53 5.91
N ILE A 617 -12.53 16.98 4.94
CA ILE A 617 -12.75 17.60 3.63
C ILE A 617 -13.59 18.88 3.76
N ALA A 618 -14.64 18.87 4.58
CA ALA A 618 -15.43 20.06 4.86
C ALA A 618 -14.58 21.18 5.50
N ARG A 619 -13.64 20.83 6.40
CA ARG A 619 -12.69 21.77 6.99
C ARG A 619 -11.71 22.34 5.95
N VAL A 620 -11.19 21.52 5.03
CA VAL A 620 -10.30 21.98 3.93
C VAL A 620 -11.00 23.00 3.02
N LEU A 621 -12.26 22.74 2.64
CA LEU A 621 -13.00 23.65 1.76
C LEU A 621 -13.28 25.00 2.45
N ASN A 622 -13.76 24.96 3.70
CA ASN A 622 -14.24 26.13 4.42
C ASN A 622 -13.14 27.00 5.06
N SER A 623 -11.94 26.45 5.32
CA SER A 623 -10.90 27.14 6.09
C SER A 623 -9.50 27.05 5.45
N LYS A 624 -8.50 27.71 6.04
CA LYS A 624 -7.08 27.54 5.65
C LYS A 624 -6.50 26.30 6.34
N TYR A 625 -6.99 25.13 5.94
CA TYR A 625 -6.61 23.85 6.55
C TYR A 625 -6.17 22.86 5.47
N ALA A 626 -5.03 22.20 5.69
CA ALA A 626 -4.52 21.11 4.88
C ALA A 626 -4.75 19.77 5.59
N PHE A 627 -5.37 18.81 4.90
CA PHE A 627 -5.73 17.52 5.48
C PHE A 627 -4.75 16.43 5.02
N LEU A 628 -4.15 15.74 5.99
CA LEU A 628 -3.20 14.66 5.76
C LEU A 628 -3.96 13.32 5.73
N LEU A 629 -4.12 12.75 4.54
CA LEU A 629 -4.85 11.51 4.31
C LEU A 629 -4.19 10.63 3.23
N GLU A 630 -4.60 9.36 3.17
CA GLU A 630 -4.09 8.39 2.21
C GLU A 630 -4.44 8.77 0.76
N SER A 631 -3.48 8.59 -0.15
CA SER A 631 -3.51 9.14 -1.52
C SER A 631 -4.65 8.62 -2.39
N THR A 632 -5.13 7.41 -2.13
CA THR A 632 -6.28 6.81 -2.81
C THR A 632 -7.59 7.54 -2.48
N MET A 633 -7.72 8.00 -1.23
CA MET A 633 -8.86 8.77 -0.73
C MET A 633 -8.77 10.24 -1.20
N ASN A 634 -7.56 10.80 -1.25
CA ASN A 634 -7.30 12.08 -1.91
C ASN A 634 -7.73 12.05 -3.38
N GLU A 635 -7.29 11.03 -4.15
CA GLU A 635 -7.67 10.84 -5.54
C GLU A 635 -9.19 10.76 -5.72
N TYR A 636 -9.88 10.00 -4.86
CA TYR A 636 -11.34 9.87 -4.87
C TYR A 636 -12.04 11.22 -4.67
N HIS A 637 -11.71 11.94 -3.60
CA HIS A 637 -12.39 13.20 -3.28
C HIS A 637 -12.05 14.34 -4.23
N ARG A 638 -10.83 14.38 -4.81
CA ARG A 638 -10.47 15.32 -5.87
C ARG A 638 -11.33 15.12 -7.13
N ARG A 639 -11.65 13.88 -7.50
CA ARG A 639 -12.52 13.56 -8.65
C ARG A 639 -14.00 13.88 -8.40
N LEU A 640 -14.42 13.93 -7.14
CA LEU A 640 -15.76 14.37 -6.71
C LEU A 640 -15.88 15.90 -6.63
N ASN A 641 -14.86 16.57 -6.10
CA ASN A 641 -14.85 18.01 -5.80
C ASN A 641 -13.62 18.69 -6.43
N CYS A 642 -13.82 19.40 -7.53
CA CYS A 642 -12.75 20.04 -8.32
C CYS A 642 -12.10 21.26 -7.63
N ASN A 643 -12.64 21.67 -6.48
CA ASN A 643 -12.07 22.71 -5.62
C ASN A 643 -10.94 22.19 -4.71
N LEU A 644 -10.56 20.91 -4.86
CA LEU A 644 -9.49 20.27 -4.10
C LEU A 644 -8.28 19.97 -4.99
N THR A 645 -7.08 20.10 -4.43
CA THR A 645 -5.80 19.70 -5.03
C THR A 645 -4.97 18.87 -4.07
N GLN A 646 -4.15 18.00 -4.64
CA GLN A 646 -3.05 17.38 -3.90
C GLN A 646 -1.85 18.34 -3.92
N ILE A 647 -1.19 18.51 -2.78
CA ILE A 647 0.09 19.20 -2.67
C ILE A 647 1.19 18.16 -2.50
N GLY A 648 2.28 18.33 -3.26
CA GLY A 648 3.47 17.48 -3.19
C GLY A 648 3.26 16.03 -3.61
N GLY A 649 4.31 15.23 -3.39
CA GLY A 649 4.30 13.79 -3.60
C GLY A 649 3.68 13.00 -2.43
N LEU A 650 3.95 11.70 -2.42
CA LEU A 650 3.64 10.83 -1.29
C LEU A 650 4.71 10.99 -0.20
N LEU A 651 4.30 11.16 1.06
CA LEU A 651 5.21 11.36 2.19
C LEU A 651 5.84 10.06 2.71
N ASP A 652 5.22 8.92 2.36
CA ASP A 652 5.68 7.56 2.64
C ASP A 652 5.19 6.58 1.56
N THR A 653 5.60 5.32 1.67
CA THR A 653 5.11 4.21 0.84
C THR A 653 4.47 3.15 1.73
N LYS A 654 3.18 2.89 1.46
CA LYS A 654 2.29 1.99 2.19
C LYS A 654 1.50 1.12 1.22
N GLY A 655 0.76 0.17 1.77
CA GLY A 655 -0.25 -0.55 1.01
C GLY A 655 -1.38 -1.05 1.90
N TYR A 656 -2.53 -1.30 1.27
CA TYR A 656 -3.62 -2.05 1.88
C TYR A 656 -3.43 -3.54 1.63
N GLY A 657 -3.60 -4.34 2.67
CA GLY A 657 -3.57 -5.81 2.61
C GLY A 657 -4.82 -6.39 3.24
N ILE A 658 -5.09 -7.66 2.95
CA ILE A 658 -6.13 -8.42 3.65
C ILE A 658 -5.55 -8.89 4.98
N GLY A 659 -6.22 -8.54 6.08
CA GLY A 659 -5.84 -8.96 7.42
C GLY A 659 -6.39 -10.35 7.75
N MET A 660 -5.61 -11.14 8.48
CA MET A 660 -5.93 -12.52 8.88
C MET A 660 -5.49 -12.79 10.33
N PRO A 661 -6.12 -13.74 11.05
CA PRO A 661 -5.60 -14.20 12.33
C PRO A 661 -4.16 -14.71 12.19
N LEU A 662 -3.33 -14.47 13.19
CA LEU A 662 -1.92 -14.88 13.19
C LEU A 662 -1.80 -16.42 13.03
N GLY A 663 -0.98 -16.85 12.08
CA GLY A 663 -0.82 -18.26 11.70
C GLY A 663 -1.94 -18.82 10.80
N SER A 664 -2.73 -17.96 10.15
CA SER A 664 -3.82 -18.42 9.26
C SER A 664 -3.29 -19.24 8.08
N PRO A 665 -3.82 -20.46 7.82
CA PRO A 665 -3.41 -21.28 6.68
C PRO A 665 -3.78 -20.63 5.33
N PHE A 666 -4.79 -19.76 5.31
CA PHE A 666 -5.29 -19.12 4.08
C PHE A 666 -4.38 -17.99 3.58
N ARG A 667 -3.38 -17.56 4.35
CA ARG A 667 -2.53 -16.41 4.02
C ARG A 667 -1.81 -16.56 2.69
N ASP A 668 -1.26 -17.75 2.45
CA ASP A 668 -0.42 -17.99 1.27
C ASP A 668 -1.30 -18.23 0.02
N GLU A 669 -2.46 -18.89 0.17
CA GLU A 669 -3.49 -19.04 -0.88
C GLU A 669 -4.07 -17.68 -1.32
N ILE A 670 -4.50 -16.84 -0.36
CA ILE A 670 -5.05 -15.50 -0.63
C ILE A 670 -3.97 -14.58 -1.21
N THR A 671 -2.73 -14.69 -0.75
CA THR A 671 -1.59 -13.95 -1.32
C THR A 671 -1.37 -14.32 -2.78
N LEU A 672 -1.40 -15.60 -3.14
CA LEU A 672 -1.25 -16.05 -4.52
C LEU A 672 -2.40 -15.54 -5.40
N ALA A 673 -3.64 -15.59 -4.90
CA ALA A 673 -4.81 -15.08 -5.62
C ALA A 673 -4.75 -13.55 -5.85
N ILE A 674 -4.28 -12.77 -4.87
CA ILE A 674 -4.06 -11.32 -5.05
C ILE A 674 -2.99 -11.05 -6.12
N LEU A 675 -1.88 -11.79 -6.10
CA LEU A 675 -0.83 -11.67 -7.12
C LEU A 675 -1.35 -12.02 -8.51
N GLN A 676 -2.19 -13.06 -8.63
CA GLN A 676 -2.87 -13.43 -9.88
C GLN A 676 -3.84 -12.34 -10.36
N LEU A 677 -4.58 -11.67 -9.47
CA LEU A 677 -5.44 -10.54 -9.82
C LEU A 677 -4.63 -9.30 -10.25
N GLN A 678 -3.42 -9.12 -9.69
CA GLN A 678 -2.51 -8.05 -10.06
C GLN A 678 -1.85 -8.31 -11.42
N GLU A 679 -1.37 -9.53 -11.68
CA GLU A 679 -0.78 -9.96 -12.95
C GLU A 679 -1.80 -9.86 -14.10
N ASN A 680 -3.04 -10.31 -13.87
CA ASN A 680 -4.15 -10.16 -14.82
C ASN A 680 -4.72 -8.73 -14.90
N ASN A 681 -4.13 -7.76 -14.20
CA ASN A 681 -4.53 -6.35 -14.14
C ASN A 681 -6.00 -6.13 -13.70
N ARG A 682 -6.62 -7.10 -13.02
CA ARG A 682 -8.02 -7.04 -12.55
C ARG A 682 -8.20 -5.97 -11.48
N LEU A 683 -7.23 -5.84 -10.57
CA LEU A 683 -7.25 -4.83 -9.51
C LEU A 683 -7.30 -3.39 -10.06
N GLU A 684 -6.57 -3.10 -11.14
CA GLU A 684 -6.61 -1.78 -11.78
C GLU A 684 -7.92 -1.55 -12.55
N ILE A 685 -8.50 -2.59 -13.17
CA ILE A 685 -9.84 -2.49 -13.80
C ILE A 685 -10.90 -2.16 -12.73
N LEU A 686 -10.85 -2.82 -11.57
CA LEU A 686 -11.72 -2.51 -10.43
C LEU A 686 -11.45 -1.10 -9.88
N LYS A 687 -10.18 -0.70 -9.74
CA LYS A 687 -9.84 0.66 -9.29
C LYS A 687 -10.42 1.69 -10.26
N ARG A 688 -10.26 1.51 -11.56
CA ARG A 688 -10.84 2.40 -12.58
C ARG A 688 -12.37 2.42 -12.49
N LYS A 689 -13.05 1.28 -12.35
CA LYS A 689 -14.51 1.21 -12.16
C LYS A 689 -15.00 2.10 -11.01
N TRP A 690 -14.34 2.04 -9.84
CA TRP A 690 -14.78 2.76 -8.63
C TRP A 690 -14.25 4.20 -8.50
N TRP A 691 -13.18 4.56 -9.21
CA TRP A 691 -12.62 5.93 -9.22
C TRP A 691 -12.94 6.75 -10.49
N GLU A 692 -13.41 6.18 -11.62
CA GLU A 692 -13.66 6.94 -12.88
C GLU A 692 -15.05 7.62 -12.99
N GLY A 693 -15.83 7.68 -11.91
CA GLY A 693 -17.11 8.40 -11.84
C GLY A 693 -17.00 9.94 -11.77
N SER A 694 -16.20 10.57 -12.64
CA SER A 694 -15.87 12.00 -12.55
C SER A 694 -17.07 12.93 -12.74
N LYS A 695 -17.40 13.72 -11.71
CA LYS A 695 -18.25 14.92 -11.84
C LYS A 695 -17.46 16.15 -12.31
N CYS A 696 -16.15 16.16 -12.07
CA CYS A 696 -15.28 17.18 -12.63
C CYS A 696 -15.17 17.01 -14.14
N PRO A 697 -15.12 18.11 -14.91
CA PRO A 697 -14.61 18.06 -16.28
C PRO A 697 -13.24 17.37 -16.24
N LYS A 698 -12.99 16.50 -17.20
CA LYS A 698 -11.59 16.18 -17.53
C LYS A 698 -10.89 17.48 -17.91
N GLU A 699 -9.57 17.52 -17.84
CA GLU A 699 -8.79 18.59 -18.47
C GLU A 699 -9.05 18.53 -19.98
N GLU A 700 -10.13 19.18 -20.43
CA GLU A 700 -10.32 19.52 -21.82
C GLU A 700 -9.12 20.37 -22.24
N ASP A 701 -8.57 20.06 -23.42
CA ASP A 701 -7.42 20.72 -24.02
C ASP A 701 -7.37 22.21 -23.66
N HIS A 702 -6.18 22.73 -23.36
CA HIS A 702 -5.91 24.17 -23.21
C HIS A 702 -6.09 24.95 -24.53
N ARG A 703 -7.25 24.81 -25.19
CA ARG A 703 -7.71 25.67 -26.27
C ARG A 703 -7.81 27.07 -25.70
N ALA A 704 -7.04 27.99 -26.28
CA ALA A 704 -7.01 29.38 -25.90
C ALA A 704 -8.44 29.95 -25.89
N LYS A 705 -8.96 30.25 -24.69
CA LYS A 705 -10.19 31.03 -24.54
C LYS A 705 -9.92 32.43 -25.09
N GLY A 706 -10.91 33.00 -25.80
CA GLY A 706 -10.81 34.37 -26.29
C GLY A 706 -10.55 35.35 -25.12
N LEU A 707 -9.78 36.41 -25.36
CA LEU A 707 -9.42 37.36 -24.32
C LEU A 707 -10.68 38.02 -23.73
N GLY A 708 -10.88 37.87 -22.43
CA GLY A 708 -11.98 38.49 -21.70
C GLY A 708 -11.78 40.00 -21.52
N MET A 709 -12.90 40.71 -21.35
CA MET A 709 -12.92 42.14 -21.02
C MET A 709 -12.17 42.46 -19.71
N GLU A 710 -12.01 41.48 -18.82
CA GLU A 710 -11.22 41.60 -17.59
C GLU A 710 -9.71 41.87 -17.85
N ASN A 711 -9.14 41.35 -18.94
CA ASN A 711 -7.71 41.56 -19.28
C ASN A 711 -7.47 42.86 -20.06
N ILE A 712 -8.46 43.33 -20.83
CA ILE A 712 -8.33 44.47 -21.76
C ILE A 712 -8.98 45.75 -21.19
N GLY A 713 -9.89 45.62 -20.22
CA GLY A 713 -10.75 46.70 -19.73
C GLY A 713 -10.00 47.96 -19.27
N GLY A 714 -8.82 47.83 -18.67
CA GLY A 714 -8.02 48.99 -18.26
C GLY A 714 -7.54 49.87 -19.41
N ILE A 715 -7.32 49.30 -20.60
CA ILE A 715 -6.91 50.05 -21.79
C ILE A 715 -8.01 51.02 -22.22
N PHE A 716 -9.28 50.58 -22.16
CA PHE A 716 -10.44 51.44 -22.43
C PHE A 716 -10.59 52.55 -21.38
N VAL A 717 -10.31 52.27 -20.10
CA VAL A 717 -10.33 53.29 -19.03
C VAL A 717 -9.27 54.37 -19.28
N VAL A 718 -8.04 53.98 -19.63
CA VAL A 718 -6.96 54.93 -19.96
C VAL A 718 -7.32 55.81 -21.16
N LEU A 719 -7.94 55.22 -22.21
CA LEU A 719 -8.40 55.97 -23.38
C LEU A 719 -9.44 57.04 -23.01
N ILE A 720 -10.46 56.69 -22.22
CA ILE A 720 -11.51 57.63 -21.78
C ILE A 720 -10.91 58.76 -20.93
N CYS A 721 -10.02 58.44 -19.98
CA CYS A 721 -9.33 59.44 -19.18
C CYS A 721 -8.48 60.39 -20.05
N GLY A 722 -7.76 59.86 -21.04
CA GLY A 722 -6.97 60.65 -21.98
C GLY A 722 -7.82 61.64 -22.79
N LEU A 723 -8.97 61.20 -23.30
CA LEU A 723 -9.91 62.06 -24.03
C LEU A 723 -10.48 63.19 -23.15
N ILE A 724 -10.84 62.89 -21.90
CA ILE A 724 -11.34 63.90 -20.95
C ILE A 724 -10.26 64.96 -20.67
N ILE A 725 -9.01 64.53 -20.45
CA ILE A 725 -7.87 65.44 -20.23
C ILE A 725 -7.63 66.30 -21.48
N ALA A 726 -7.67 65.73 -22.68
CA ALA A 726 -7.48 66.47 -23.93
C ALA A 726 -8.56 67.56 -24.13
N VAL A 727 -9.84 67.24 -23.88
CA VAL A 727 -10.94 68.22 -23.92
C VAL A 727 -10.74 69.31 -22.86
N PHE A 728 -10.33 68.94 -21.64
CA PHE A 728 -10.06 69.91 -20.58
C PHE A 728 -8.92 70.87 -20.93
N VAL A 729 -7.82 70.35 -21.50
CA VAL A 729 -6.69 71.17 -21.98
C VAL A 729 -7.13 72.09 -23.12
N ALA A 730 -7.88 71.60 -24.11
CA ALA A 730 -8.39 72.44 -25.20
C ALA A 730 -9.31 73.57 -24.70
N VAL A 731 -10.16 73.30 -23.69
CA VAL A 731 -10.97 74.34 -23.03
C VAL A 731 -10.09 75.35 -22.29
N MET A 732 -9.05 74.90 -21.58
CA MET A 732 -8.11 75.79 -20.89
C MET A 732 -7.32 76.66 -21.87
N GLU A 733 -6.85 76.10 -22.99
CA GLU A 733 -6.19 76.84 -24.07
C GLU A 733 -7.12 77.87 -24.71
N PHE A 734 -8.38 77.50 -24.99
CA PHE A 734 -9.38 78.42 -25.51
C PHE A 734 -9.68 79.58 -24.54
N VAL A 735 -9.83 79.29 -23.25
CA VAL A 735 -10.02 80.30 -22.19
C VAL A 735 -8.78 81.19 -22.02
N TRP A 736 -7.57 80.63 -22.14
CA TRP A 736 -6.33 81.39 -22.02
C TRP A 736 -6.10 82.29 -23.25
N ALA A 737 -6.34 81.76 -24.46
CA ALA A 737 -6.25 82.51 -25.71
C ALA A 737 -7.27 83.67 -25.75
N THR A 738 -8.53 83.42 -25.43
CA THR A 738 -9.58 84.45 -25.40
C THR A 738 -9.30 85.55 -24.38
N ARG A 739 -8.81 85.22 -23.18
CA ARG A 739 -8.38 86.24 -22.19
C ARG A 739 -7.22 87.08 -22.71
N ARG A 740 -6.22 86.45 -23.32
CA ARG A 740 -5.04 87.14 -23.86
C ARG A 740 -5.33 87.97 -25.10
N SER A 741 -6.34 87.58 -25.90
CA SER A 741 -6.86 88.40 -27.00
C SER A 741 -7.62 89.62 -26.48
N ALA A 742 -8.42 89.49 -25.43
CA ALA A 742 -9.10 90.62 -24.80
C ALA A 742 -8.11 91.66 -24.23
N GLU A 743 -7.02 91.21 -23.59
CA GLU A 743 -5.92 92.10 -23.14
C GLU A 743 -5.21 92.83 -24.30
N HIS A 744 -5.24 92.27 -25.52
CA HIS A 744 -4.64 92.90 -26.70
C HIS A 744 -5.58 93.85 -27.46
N GLU A 745 -6.90 93.67 -27.37
CA GLU A 745 -7.88 94.60 -27.95
C GLU A 745 -7.99 95.91 -27.17
N GLU A 746 -7.78 95.90 -25.84
CA GLU A 746 -7.79 97.14 -25.02
C GLU A 746 -6.69 98.16 -25.40
N VAL A 747 -5.61 97.73 -26.07
CA VAL A 747 -4.49 98.62 -26.47
C VAL A 747 -4.75 99.36 -27.79
N SER A 748 -5.78 99.00 -28.56
CA SER A 748 -6.01 99.54 -29.92
C SER A 748 -7.02 100.68 -30.03
N HIS A 749 -7.58 101.17 -28.91
CA HIS A 749 -8.70 102.11 -28.89
C HIS A 749 -8.37 103.57 -28.46
N VAL A 750 -7.26 104.14 -28.93
CA VAL A 750 -7.04 105.62 -28.85
C VAL A 750 -6.36 106.20 -30.11
N LEU A 751 -7.15 106.49 -31.17
CA LEU A 751 -7.16 107.80 -31.86
C LEU A 751 -8.21 107.81 -33.01
N PRO A 752 -9.09 108.82 -33.13
CA PRO A 752 -10.03 108.94 -34.24
C PRO A 752 -9.57 109.88 -35.38
N LEU A 753 -9.86 109.45 -36.61
CA LEU A 753 -10.25 110.24 -37.81
C LEU A 753 -9.51 111.53 -38.21
N LEU A 754 -8.88 111.47 -39.40
CA LEU A 754 -9.09 112.32 -40.61
C LEU A 754 -7.97 111.94 -41.62
N SER A 755 -8.24 111.57 -42.88
CA SER A 755 -8.97 112.36 -43.87
C SER A 755 -9.61 111.57 -45.03
N LEU A 756 -10.79 112.05 -45.46
CA LEU A 756 -11.29 112.22 -46.85
C LEU A 756 -11.21 111.05 -47.88
N GLY A 757 -12.40 110.51 -48.23
CA GLY A 757 -12.69 109.94 -49.56
C GLY A 757 -12.98 111.04 -50.62
N PRO A 758 -13.59 110.75 -51.80
CA PRO A 758 -14.86 109.99 -51.88
C PRO A 758 -15.06 109.02 -53.10
N SER A 759 -15.89 108.00 -52.85
CA SER A 759 -17.08 107.55 -53.62
C SER A 759 -17.07 107.33 -55.15
N HIS A 760 -17.56 106.16 -55.60
CA HIS A 760 -18.84 106.07 -56.34
C HIS A 760 -19.47 104.65 -56.37
N TYR A 761 -20.81 104.60 -56.44
CA TYR A 761 -21.64 103.39 -56.61
C TYR A 761 -21.73 102.95 -58.09
N LEU A 762 -21.98 101.65 -58.35
CA LEU A 762 -23.12 101.20 -59.20
C LEU A 762 -23.39 99.68 -59.16
N LEU A 763 -24.60 99.31 -59.59
CA LEU A 763 -25.18 97.95 -59.63
C LEU A 763 -25.29 97.40 -61.08
N ARG A 764 -25.62 96.10 -61.18
CA ARG A 764 -26.22 95.32 -62.30
C ARG A 764 -25.34 94.74 -63.43
N ASP A 765 -25.36 93.40 -63.46
CA ASP A 765 -25.86 92.48 -64.51
C ASP A 765 -25.52 92.62 -66.01
N LEU A 766 -25.45 91.44 -66.65
CA LEU A 766 -25.26 91.10 -68.07
C LEU A 766 -23.79 91.19 -68.55
N LYS A 767 -23.28 90.26 -69.35
CA LYS A 767 -23.95 89.59 -70.48
C LYS A 767 -23.40 88.19 -70.82
N GLU A 768 -24.24 87.35 -71.43
CA GLU A 768 -23.92 86.05 -72.04
C GLU A 768 -22.90 86.20 -73.19
N GLY A 769 -22.04 85.20 -73.45
CA GLY A 769 -22.34 84.07 -74.34
C GLY A 769 -21.18 83.87 -75.35
N PRO A 770 -21.22 82.90 -76.28
CA PRO A 770 -22.41 82.17 -76.74
C PRO A 770 -22.38 80.64 -76.49
N SER A 771 -23.56 80.06 -76.55
CA SER A 771 -23.83 78.64 -76.71
C SER A 771 -23.73 78.19 -78.16
N ASP A 772 -23.25 76.97 -78.41
CA ASP A 772 -23.72 76.19 -79.56
C ASP A 772 -23.86 74.70 -79.22
N THR A 773 -25.10 74.33 -78.93
CA THR A 773 -25.88 73.19 -79.44
C THR A 773 -25.16 71.99 -80.09
N PHE A 774 -25.46 70.76 -79.63
CA PHE A 774 -26.26 69.71 -80.33
C PHE A 774 -25.97 68.28 -79.80
N GLN A 775 -26.99 67.42 -79.86
CA GLN A 775 -26.92 65.98 -79.54
C GLN A 775 -26.21 65.19 -80.65
N GLY A 776 -25.62 64.02 -80.31
CA GLY A 776 -25.00 63.14 -81.30
C GLY A 776 -24.53 61.77 -80.78
N SER A 777 -25.46 60.89 -80.42
CA SER A 777 -25.28 59.44 -80.64
C SER A 777 -25.27 59.18 -82.17
N PRO A 778 -24.53 58.19 -82.74
CA PRO A 778 -24.79 56.78 -82.42
C PRO A 778 -23.61 55.76 -82.56
N GLU A 779 -23.92 54.53 -82.12
CA GLU A 779 -23.58 53.22 -82.72
C GLU A 779 -22.17 52.86 -83.26
N SER A 780 -21.53 51.96 -82.50
CA SER A 780 -21.27 50.55 -82.90
C SER A 780 -19.99 50.13 -83.65
N THR A 781 -19.64 48.85 -83.40
CA THR A 781 -18.75 47.95 -84.15
C THR A 781 -17.24 48.19 -84.20
N GLY A 782 -16.48 47.17 -83.76
CA GLY A 782 -15.61 46.50 -84.74
C GLY A 782 -14.13 46.28 -84.40
N VAL A 783 -13.82 45.09 -83.86
CA VAL A 783 -12.63 44.27 -84.24
C VAL A 783 -11.21 44.88 -84.09
N GLY A 784 -10.59 44.61 -82.94
CA GLY A 784 -9.45 43.68 -82.84
C GLY A 784 -8.03 44.09 -83.29
N ARG A 785 -7.09 44.11 -82.33
CA ARG A 785 -5.94 43.17 -82.28
C ARG A 785 -5.11 43.29 -81.00
N ASP A 786 -4.92 42.14 -80.36
CA ASP A 786 -3.83 41.82 -79.42
C ASP A 786 -2.47 41.73 -80.18
N PRO A 787 -1.28 41.57 -79.55
CA PRO A 787 -1.01 41.51 -78.10
C PRO A 787 0.23 42.25 -77.57
N ARG A 788 0.24 42.58 -76.27
CA ARG A 788 1.23 42.05 -75.29
C ARG A 788 1.08 42.62 -73.85
N GLY A 789 0.79 41.71 -72.90
CA GLY A 789 1.40 41.62 -71.56
C GLY A 789 1.06 42.68 -70.49
N HIS A 790 0.25 42.30 -69.48
CA HIS A 790 0.75 41.60 -68.28
C HIS A 790 -0.34 41.26 -67.23
N LEU A 791 -0.24 40.04 -66.68
CA LEU A 791 -0.52 39.60 -65.30
C LEU A 791 -1.78 40.09 -64.54
N ALA A 792 -2.69 39.14 -64.24
CA ALA A 792 -3.68 39.24 -63.16
C ALA A 792 -4.24 37.87 -62.71
N TRP A 793 -4.13 37.59 -61.40
CA TRP A 793 -5.03 36.77 -60.53
C TRP A 793 -5.28 35.24 -60.69
N SER A 794 -4.85 34.52 -59.63
CA SER A 794 -5.68 33.67 -58.73
C SER A 794 -5.76 32.12 -58.84
N HIS A 795 -5.90 31.53 -57.64
CA HIS A 795 -6.35 30.17 -57.26
C HIS A 795 -5.53 28.93 -57.69
N LEU A 796 -5.05 28.15 -56.70
CA LEU A 796 -5.67 26.87 -56.27
C LEU A 796 -4.98 26.25 -55.03
N ALA A 797 -5.61 25.22 -54.46
CA ALA A 797 -5.14 24.47 -53.29
C ALA A 797 -4.68 23.04 -53.66
N MET A 798 -4.00 22.38 -52.71
CA MET A 798 -3.67 20.93 -52.65
C MET A 798 -2.78 20.35 -53.75
N GLN A 799 -1.59 19.84 -53.37
CA GLN A 799 -1.30 18.40 -53.41
C GLN A 799 -0.07 18.01 -52.55
N GLU A 800 -0.11 16.82 -51.94
CA GLU A 800 1.07 16.13 -51.36
C GLU A 800 2.03 15.65 -52.46
N PRO A 801 3.26 15.21 -52.10
CA PRO A 801 3.46 13.76 -52.12
C PRO A 801 4.41 13.14 -51.06
N GLN A 802 4.02 11.93 -50.62
CA GLN A 802 4.84 10.72 -50.37
C GLN A 802 5.64 10.52 -49.06
N GLU A 803 5.23 9.45 -48.35
CA GLU A 803 6.02 8.58 -47.44
C GLU A 803 7.21 7.91 -48.19
N ILE A 804 8.19 7.18 -47.61
CA ILE A 804 8.21 5.86 -46.88
C ILE A 804 9.74 5.60 -46.54
N PRO A 805 10.23 4.73 -45.62
CA PRO A 805 9.83 4.25 -44.28
C PRO A 805 10.94 4.29 -43.16
N GLY A 806 10.55 4.05 -41.90
CA GLY A 806 11.07 2.91 -41.11
C GLY A 806 12.37 3.00 -40.27
N PHE A 807 12.43 2.14 -39.24
CA PHE A 807 13.47 1.94 -38.20
C PHE A 807 13.69 3.10 -37.21
N GLY A 808 13.82 2.88 -35.90
CA GLY A 808 13.68 1.65 -35.09
C GLY A 808 13.81 1.98 -33.59
N ARG A 809 13.18 1.20 -32.71
CA ARG A 809 13.44 1.30 -31.25
C ARG A 809 14.81 0.72 -30.94
N ASP A 810 15.54 1.37 -30.05
CA ASP A 810 16.60 0.69 -29.29
C ASP A 810 16.32 0.76 -27.79
N SER A 811 16.58 -0.37 -27.13
CA SER A 811 16.33 -0.60 -25.72
C SER A 811 17.59 -0.37 -24.90
N ASN A 812 17.67 0.77 -24.22
CA ASN A 812 18.37 0.94 -22.93
C ASN A 812 18.01 2.32 -22.37
N GLY A 813 17.15 2.35 -21.35
CA GLY A 813 16.63 3.60 -20.79
C GLY A 813 17.63 4.29 -19.88
N HIS A 814 18.15 5.44 -20.31
CA HIS A 814 18.64 6.51 -19.45
C HIS A 814 18.35 7.87 -20.11
N LEU A 815 17.64 8.74 -19.40
CA LEU A 815 17.44 10.14 -19.76
C LEU A 815 18.37 11.01 -18.90
N VAL A 816 18.93 12.06 -19.52
CA VAL A 816 19.48 13.25 -18.86
C VAL A 816 18.46 14.36 -19.07
#